data_AF-A0AAD6GKC2-F1
#
_entry.id   AF-A0AAD6GKC2-F1
#
_cell.length_a   1.000
_cell.length_b   1.000
_cell.length_c   1.000
_cell.angle_alpha   90.00
_cell.angle_beta   90.00
_cell.angle_gamma   90.00
#
_symmetry.space_group_name_H-M   'P 1'
#
loop_
_entity.id
_entity.type
_entity.pdbx_description
1 polymer ?
#
loop_
_entity_poly.entity_id
_entity_poly.type
_entity_poly.pdbx_seq_one_letter_code
_entity_poly.pdbx_strand_id
1 'polypeptide(L)'
;MAPLTRSSRTLRSQVPTAPKTSEIINIDEDDDERMEEDDISENEEDLEDGTEEETEEDEMDEMDEEMDVTNGDISETGSAFPVLEPSLKSMIGFTGRAQDSPQLFTAAGAQEALHPLRRTADRVTRQIEAYADKLDQFKRKNSTDEFQSIQAAYKLVESYRDLAQNGIQDLVKQQTLKRAKTGFRQSNGTDAKDDEDVMRLQYEADTWRLLLNLISIDDPASRASFKEGQQTAFQNLHRYSSDREIWEEFLAADGYALECVLAMRWLEETAKTGPQDLDVLIADMEAQAERGQGLWAHGWLFTKEAIKGHKRLRAWPQPLEPNDPSVSRSLLSNDRQRPLVTQLDPDALTRQKHDLQPQDEFFERATWMTCWKMLRQGENWTKIREWAQGRLESWRAVSLCGSSVDPHTAKTRTPIDDGMTRLMNSHSHDSWRAACSALTRNPDTDEFQRAVYALLCGESEPATTACSTWDDFLYVYFNRIVLSRYRGFCNQFKHKLSHSPTSPVTFKPEPAGHADLQKFIEYLRGNERVGSESRNPFRNLQAAILSKGYDSYFSLFAKAVSQVNIKHYGTSSIVPVVNGLPVDESFLIAADDDEALKMAAHVYLVVKSIGYAPVDTQFYETASVMVAGYLSNLEERGLYDLIPLYASLLPTDMCHSVFSRILIEITDPQDRKQQIRHMQKHGIDVAAVLDAQWSWLSAGVSSIEHSSSVTGYSRVVRRPDGTRVLVPPKKDLIGTSMADEDEKMIRSLEWLRSAGGQWDKICKLGAWLYRKFFVAGKLAAARELSHRMNLSKVSQESFGLDIFEFPTLEHLTPVDSTPSSPSKSKRNSLHRRSLSSSNGILNNDSGAYQKATRMYNLETLALGFDALEQFALAYDQISKTKRRRDSGAVKDSLQDLAALLEEVETNVGLVVEEWLVKATDAEEESDYEHIRQTYLPDLILDYHNALYYASHSLEKPFLLTQCMTVSIWVASTPHLTRSFTKSKRMAELMDALALSSKAMVLTDPKDDRVYDNGQTLGIWRVSGPENDEAVFEPRK
;
A
#
# COMPACT_ATOMS: atom_id res chain seq x y z
N MET A 1 7.36 7.11 30.37
CA MET A 1 6.82 6.55 31.63
C MET A 1 7.00 5.04 31.61
N ALA A 2 7.51 4.44 32.69
CA ALA A 2 7.50 2.98 32.81
C ALA A 2 6.04 2.50 32.77
N PRO A 3 5.72 1.43 32.02
CA PRO A 3 4.35 0.94 31.96
C PRO A 3 3.93 0.48 33.37
N LEU A 4 2.64 0.56 33.67
CA LEU A 4 2.02 -0.15 34.78
C LEU A 4 2.04 -1.68 34.54
N THR A 5 3.16 -2.23 34.07
CA THR A 5 3.34 -3.66 33.86
C THR A 5 3.31 -4.37 35.21
N ARG A 6 2.38 -5.32 35.34
CA ARG A 6 2.36 -6.30 36.41
C ARG A 6 3.66 -7.10 36.37
N SER A 7 4.58 -6.85 37.29
CA SER A 7 5.65 -7.80 37.58
C SER A 7 5.03 -9.01 38.28
N SER A 8 5.18 -10.19 37.68
CA SER A 8 4.69 -11.46 38.21
C SER A 8 5.16 -11.69 39.64
N ARG A 9 4.23 -11.86 40.57
CA ARG A 9 4.49 -12.19 41.97
C ARG A 9 4.87 -13.67 42.04
N THR A 10 6.15 -14.01 41.95
CA THR A 10 6.64 -15.37 42.22
C THR A 10 6.51 -15.67 43.71
N LEU A 11 5.51 -16.48 44.07
CA LEU A 11 5.32 -17.07 45.39
C LEU A 11 6.48 -18.03 45.71
N ARG A 12 7.35 -17.66 46.66
CA ARG A 12 8.14 -18.64 47.43
C ARG A 12 7.47 -18.80 48.78
N SER A 13 7.07 -20.03 49.09
CA SER A 13 6.52 -20.41 50.38
C SER A 13 7.58 -20.30 51.48
N GLN A 14 7.23 -19.65 52.58
CA GLN A 14 7.81 -19.96 53.89
C GLN A 14 6.70 -20.05 54.94
N VAL A 15 6.80 -21.13 55.71
CA VAL A 15 5.89 -21.67 56.73
C VAL A 15 5.91 -20.79 57.99
N PRO A 16 4.84 -20.78 58.82
CA PRO A 16 4.60 -19.72 59.81
C PRO A 16 5.28 -19.97 61.16
N THR A 17 5.72 -18.89 61.81
CA THR A 17 6.07 -18.89 63.24
C THR A 17 5.20 -17.88 64.00
N ALA A 18 4.64 -18.35 65.11
CA ALA A 18 3.68 -17.70 65.99
C ALA A 18 4.33 -16.63 66.93
N PRO A 19 3.53 -15.85 67.69
CA PRO A 19 3.81 -14.45 68.01
C PRO A 19 4.55 -14.22 69.35
N LYS A 20 5.21 -13.06 69.47
CA LYS A 20 5.60 -12.47 70.75
C LYS A 20 5.24 -10.98 70.82
N THR A 21 4.20 -10.73 71.62
CA THR A 21 4.06 -9.69 72.66
C THR A 21 4.74 -8.33 72.51
N SER A 22 3.88 -7.31 72.55
CA SER A 22 4.02 -5.92 72.98
C SER A 22 5.13 -5.57 73.99
N GLU A 23 5.76 -4.41 73.79
CA GLU A 23 6.16 -3.44 74.84
C GLU A 23 6.46 -2.07 74.16
N ILE A 24 5.64 -1.04 74.40
CA ILE A 24 5.83 0.10 75.32
C ILE A 24 6.61 1.27 74.68
N ILE A 25 5.89 2.40 74.63
CA ILE A 25 6.28 3.77 74.31
C ILE A 25 7.30 4.28 75.33
N ASN A 26 8.31 5.03 74.88
CA ASN A 26 8.85 6.15 75.66
C ASN A 26 9.26 7.30 74.74
N ILE A 27 8.77 8.46 75.13
CA ILE A 27 9.09 9.83 74.69
C ILE A 27 10.31 10.28 75.50
N ASP A 28 11.13 11.18 74.94
CA ASP A 28 11.82 12.32 75.57
C ASP A 28 12.87 12.81 74.55
N GLU A 29 12.68 13.99 73.94
CA GLU A 29 13.00 15.36 74.41
C GLU A 29 14.40 15.81 73.93
N ASP A 30 14.36 16.91 73.17
CA ASP A 30 15.30 18.03 73.07
C ASP A 30 16.78 17.81 72.75
N ASP A 31 17.25 18.41 71.64
CA ASP A 31 18.08 19.62 71.77
C ASP A 31 18.40 20.27 70.40
N ASP A 32 18.39 21.60 70.46
CA ASP A 32 18.60 22.61 69.42
C ASP A 32 20.03 22.68 68.85
N GLU A 33 20.18 23.57 67.84
CA GLU A 33 21.40 24.26 67.38
C GLU A 33 22.23 23.58 66.27
N ARG A 34 22.13 24.07 65.01
CA ARG A 34 22.81 25.28 64.51
C ARG A 34 22.72 25.39 62.98
N MET A 35 22.45 26.61 62.52
CA MET A 35 22.64 27.08 61.17
C MET A 35 24.09 27.51 60.99
N GLU A 36 24.76 27.08 59.91
CA GLU A 36 25.86 27.81 59.30
C GLU A 36 25.66 27.76 57.77
N GLU A 37 25.31 28.92 57.23
CA GLU A 37 25.57 29.30 55.84
C GLU A 37 27.08 29.52 55.71
N ASP A 38 27.69 29.04 54.63
CA ASP A 38 28.76 29.79 53.97
C ASP A 38 28.94 29.36 52.52
N ASP A 39 29.35 30.37 51.76
CA ASP A 39 29.20 30.59 50.34
C ASP A 39 30.55 30.34 49.60
N ILE A 40 30.47 30.16 48.28
CA ILE A 40 31.53 30.46 47.27
C ILE A 40 32.79 29.56 47.23
N SER A 41 32.98 28.84 46.12
CA SER A 41 34.03 29.17 45.12
C SER A 41 34.09 28.18 43.95
N GLU A 42 34.23 28.77 42.77
CA GLU A 42 34.61 28.20 41.49
C GLU A 42 35.99 27.51 41.57
N ASN A 43 36.18 26.45 40.78
CA ASN A 43 37.44 26.22 40.08
C ASN A 43 37.24 25.24 38.91
N GLU A 44 37.49 25.78 37.73
CA GLU A 44 37.92 25.08 36.51
C GLU A 44 39.28 24.40 36.76
N GLU A 45 39.53 23.26 36.13
CA GLU A 45 40.81 22.89 35.49
C GLU A 45 40.68 21.51 34.78
N ASP A 46 40.72 21.58 33.46
CA ASP A 46 41.60 20.88 32.51
C ASP A 46 41.94 19.38 32.65
N LEU A 47 41.61 18.64 31.60
CA LEU A 47 42.44 17.54 31.06
C LEU A 47 42.38 17.53 29.51
N GLU A 48 43.37 18.19 28.90
CA GLU A 48 44.05 17.83 27.64
C GLU A 48 44.62 16.38 27.72
N ASP A 49 45.01 15.64 26.68
CA ASP A 49 45.01 15.70 25.21
C ASP A 49 45.52 14.30 24.74
N GLY A 50 45.28 13.93 23.49
CA GLY A 50 45.73 12.68 22.89
C GLY A 50 45.53 12.65 21.38
N THR A 51 46.25 13.53 20.68
CA THR A 51 46.44 13.62 19.23
C THR A 51 47.15 12.41 18.62
N GLU A 52 46.74 11.99 17.42
CA GLU A 52 47.64 11.54 16.35
C GLU A 52 47.17 12.15 15.02
N GLU A 53 48.01 13.04 14.48
CA GLU A 53 47.92 13.69 13.18
C GLU A 53 48.81 12.97 12.14
N GLU A 54 48.73 13.50 10.91
CA GLU A 54 49.68 13.47 9.79
C GLU A 54 49.25 12.56 8.61
N THR A 55 49.09 13.04 7.38
CA THR A 55 49.62 14.25 6.70
C THR A 55 48.82 14.56 5.43
N GLU A 56 48.58 15.85 5.19
CA GLU A 56 48.30 16.43 3.87
C GLU A 56 49.62 16.92 3.23
N GLU A 57 49.77 16.76 1.92
CA GLU A 57 50.69 17.54 1.10
C GLU A 57 49.91 18.10 -0.11
N ASP A 58 50.14 19.40 -0.34
CA ASP A 58 49.44 20.31 -1.24
C ASP A 58 50.18 20.54 -2.57
N GLU A 59 49.42 21.04 -3.55
CA GLU A 59 49.78 21.92 -4.68
C GLU A 59 50.57 21.39 -5.90
N MET A 60 49.94 21.43 -7.10
CA MET A 60 50.21 22.47 -8.13
C MET A 60 49.43 22.24 -9.46
N ASP A 61 48.84 23.34 -9.95
CA ASP A 61 48.58 23.81 -11.34
C ASP A 61 48.66 22.85 -12.56
N GLU A 62 47.64 22.89 -13.44
CA GLU A 62 47.73 23.52 -14.78
C GLU A 62 46.53 23.18 -15.72
N MET A 63 46.03 24.26 -16.35
CA MET A 63 45.53 24.41 -17.73
C MET A 63 44.19 23.81 -18.20
N ASP A 64 43.27 24.75 -18.44
CA ASP A 64 42.25 24.74 -19.47
C ASP A 64 42.83 24.45 -20.87
N GLU A 65 42.21 23.53 -21.61
CA GLU A 65 42.23 23.56 -23.08
C GLU A 65 40.81 23.36 -23.64
N GLU A 66 40.32 24.43 -24.25
CA GLU A 66 39.21 24.47 -25.19
C GLU A 66 39.57 23.68 -26.47
N MET A 67 38.63 22.88 -26.99
CA MET A 67 38.60 22.57 -28.43
C MET A 67 37.16 22.68 -28.97
N ASP A 68 36.87 23.91 -29.38
CA ASP A 68 36.38 24.32 -30.71
C ASP A 68 35.64 23.27 -31.55
N VAL A 69 34.31 23.43 -31.65
CA VAL A 69 33.47 22.80 -32.68
C VAL A 69 33.03 23.91 -33.63
N THR A 70 33.81 24.13 -34.70
CA THR A 70 33.42 25.04 -35.79
C THR A 70 32.44 24.40 -36.77
N ASN A 71 31.41 25.18 -37.07
CA ASN A 71 30.31 24.99 -38.02
C ASN A 71 30.70 24.54 -39.43
N GLY A 72 29.78 23.80 -40.05
CA GLY A 72 29.72 23.52 -41.48
C GLY A 72 28.26 23.28 -41.90
N ASP A 73 27.64 24.35 -42.34
CA ASP A 73 26.21 24.59 -42.59
C ASP A 73 25.66 23.94 -43.88
N ILE A 74 24.31 23.94 -44.00
CA ILE A 74 23.48 23.99 -45.25
C ILE A 74 22.65 22.76 -45.70
N SER A 75 21.32 23.03 -45.74
CA SER A 75 20.26 22.61 -46.70
C SER A 75 19.57 21.25 -46.51
N GLU A 76 18.39 21.21 -45.88
CA GLU A 76 17.04 21.35 -46.48
C GLU A 76 16.66 20.33 -47.59
N THR A 77 15.64 19.50 -47.28
CA THR A 77 14.37 19.21 -48.02
C THR A 77 13.85 17.81 -47.61
N GLY A 78 12.83 17.69 -46.74
CA GLY A 78 11.38 17.55 -47.06
C GLY A 78 11.06 16.14 -47.63
N SER A 79 10.12 15.29 -47.20
CA SER A 79 8.80 15.33 -46.53
C SER A 79 8.47 13.87 -46.07
N ALA A 80 7.52 13.49 -45.20
CA ALA A 80 6.13 13.93 -45.04
C ALA A 80 5.50 13.47 -43.69
N PHE A 81 4.47 14.23 -43.29
CA PHE A 81 3.50 14.20 -42.16
C PHE A 81 2.50 12.99 -42.16
N PRO A 82 1.40 12.91 -41.35
CA PRO A 82 0.86 13.78 -40.25
C PRO A 82 0.29 13.05 -39.00
N VAL A 83 0.02 13.76 -37.89
CA VAL A 83 -1.30 13.69 -37.19
C VAL A 83 -1.61 15.06 -36.55
N LEU A 84 -2.86 15.51 -36.78
CA LEU A 84 -3.50 16.75 -36.36
C LEU A 84 -4.09 16.64 -34.94
N GLU A 85 -4.15 17.75 -34.18
CA GLU A 85 -5.40 18.33 -33.64
C GLU A 85 -5.18 19.70 -32.93
N PRO A 86 -6.22 20.51 -32.59
CA PRO A 86 -6.41 21.81 -33.23
C PRO A 86 -6.20 23.07 -32.35
N SER A 87 -5.62 24.09 -32.99
CA SER A 87 -6.02 25.51 -33.00
C SER A 87 -6.94 26.06 -31.87
N LEU A 88 -6.35 26.87 -30.99
CA LEU A 88 -6.99 28.09 -30.47
C LEU A 88 -6.14 29.31 -30.85
N LYS A 89 -6.73 30.17 -31.68
CA LYS A 89 -6.13 31.40 -32.23
C LYS A 89 -6.02 32.50 -31.18
N SER A 90 -4.91 33.22 -31.27
CA SER A 90 -4.58 34.48 -30.60
C SER A 90 -5.53 35.64 -30.92
N MET A 91 -5.67 36.59 -29.99
CA MET A 91 -5.81 38.01 -30.30
C MET A 91 -4.83 38.86 -29.47
N ILE A 92 -3.74 39.27 -30.13
CA ILE A 92 -3.12 40.61 -30.21
C ILE A 92 -3.22 41.53 -28.97
N GLY A 93 -2.07 41.70 -28.30
CA GLY A 93 -1.31 42.96 -28.27
C GLY A 93 -1.63 44.02 -27.20
N PHE A 94 -0.73 44.18 -26.22
CA PHE A 94 -0.37 45.49 -25.64
C PHE A 94 1.05 45.49 -25.05
N THR A 95 1.69 46.64 -25.16
CA THR A 95 3.11 46.94 -25.00
C THR A 95 3.59 47.09 -23.55
N GLY A 96 4.78 46.53 -23.25
CA GLY A 96 5.83 47.15 -22.43
C GLY A 96 5.63 47.33 -20.92
N ARG A 97 6.32 46.49 -20.12
CA ARG A 97 7.12 46.88 -18.94
C ARG A 97 7.88 45.66 -18.41
N ALA A 98 9.16 45.84 -18.10
CA ALA A 98 10.03 44.85 -17.49
C ALA A 98 9.49 44.41 -16.12
N GLN A 99 9.25 43.10 -15.96
CA GLN A 99 9.18 42.40 -14.69
C GLN A 99 9.75 40.99 -14.92
N ASP A 100 10.55 40.54 -13.96
CA ASP A 100 11.26 39.27 -13.95
C ASP A 100 10.38 38.10 -14.39
N SER A 101 10.90 37.28 -15.30
CA SER A 101 10.27 36.01 -15.65
C SER A 101 10.37 35.06 -14.45
N PRO A 102 9.29 34.38 -14.04
CA PRO A 102 9.37 33.40 -12.97
C PRO A 102 10.28 32.25 -13.44
N GLN A 103 11.29 31.93 -12.63
CA GLN A 103 12.31 30.89 -12.88
C GLN A 103 11.75 29.47 -13.14
N LEU A 104 10.43 29.29 -13.01
CA LEU A 104 9.68 28.05 -13.27
C LEU A 104 9.79 27.51 -14.71
N PHE A 105 10.25 28.30 -15.68
CA PHE A 105 10.41 27.85 -17.08
C PHE A 105 11.83 27.39 -17.43
N THR A 106 12.74 27.31 -16.46
CA THR A 106 14.07 26.72 -16.67
C THR A 106 14.12 25.30 -16.10
N ALA A 107 14.85 24.39 -16.75
CA ALA A 107 15.04 23.01 -16.25
C ALA A 107 15.63 22.99 -14.82
N ALA A 108 16.46 23.98 -14.49
CA ALA A 108 16.99 24.19 -13.14
C ALA A 108 15.91 24.60 -12.13
N GLY A 109 15.04 25.57 -12.46
CA GLY A 109 13.92 25.96 -11.60
C GLY A 109 12.87 24.87 -11.41
N ALA A 110 12.66 24.02 -12.43
CA ALA A 110 11.83 22.82 -12.32
C ALA A 110 12.49 21.75 -11.41
N GLN A 111 13.81 21.53 -11.52
CA GLN A 111 14.54 20.62 -10.64
C GLN A 111 14.57 21.10 -9.18
N GLU A 112 14.69 22.41 -8.95
CA GLU A 112 14.68 23.01 -7.62
C GLU A 112 13.29 22.92 -6.96
N ALA A 113 12.21 23.04 -7.75
CA ALA A 113 10.82 22.82 -7.31
C ALA A 113 10.48 21.33 -7.06
N LEU A 114 11.14 20.39 -7.75
CA LEU A 114 10.93 18.94 -7.60
C LEU A 114 11.73 18.33 -6.43
N HIS A 115 12.79 18.99 -5.97
CA HIS A 115 13.63 18.48 -4.88
C HIS A 115 12.88 18.26 -3.55
N PRO A 116 11.97 19.16 -3.11
CA PRO A 116 11.14 18.94 -1.92
C PRO A 116 10.22 17.73 -2.07
N LEU A 117 9.55 17.57 -3.23
CA LEU A 117 8.63 16.46 -3.51
C LEU A 117 9.34 15.11 -3.54
N ARG A 118 10.56 15.07 -4.10
CA ARG A 118 11.40 13.87 -4.09
C ARG A 118 11.80 13.47 -2.67
N ARG A 119 12.18 14.44 -1.83
CA ARG A 119 12.53 14.18 -0.43
C ARG A 119 11.35 13.67 0.40
N THR A 120 10.14 14.21 0.19
CA THR A 120 8.94 13.68 0.85
C THR A 120 8.59 12.28 0.35
N ALA A 121 8.67 12.02 -0.95
CA ALA A 121 8.46 10.69 -1.50
C ALA A 121 9.46 9.67 -0.93
N ASP A 122 10.76 9.97 -0.94
CA ASP A 122 11.80 9.11 -0.37
C ASP A 122 11.57 8.85 1.13
N ARG A 123 11.13 9.86 1.88
CA ARG A 123 10.80 9.72 3.31
C ARG A 123 9.63 8.76 3.52
N VAL A 124 8.55 8.92 2.76
CA VAL A 124 7.36 8.08 2.88
C VAL A 124 7.68 6.64 2.47
N THR A 125 8.47 6.43 1.42
CA THR A 125 8.94 5.08 1.03
C THR A 125 9.73 4.42 2.16
N ARG A 126 10.69 5.13 2.78
CA ARG A 126 11.44 4.60 3.93
C ARG A 126 10.55 4.28 5.12
N GLN A 127 9.50 5.07 5.36
CA GLN A 127 8.53 4.77 6.41
C GLN A 127 7.76 3.47 6.11
N ILE A 128 7.30 3.30 4.86
CA ILE A 128 6.61 2.07 4.42
C ILE A 128 7.51 0.84 4.57
N GLU A 129 8.77 0.93 4.13
CA GLU A 129 9.76 -0.14 4.29
C GLU A 129 10.01 -0.48 5.77
N ALA A 130 10.17 0.53 6.62
CA ALA A 130 10.36 0.33 8.05
C ALA A 130 9.15 -0.37 8.71
N TYR A 131 7.92 -0.06 8.28
CA TYR A 131 6.72 -0.74 8.75
C TYR A 131 6.70 -2.21 8.30
N ALA A 132 7.02 -2.46 7.03
CA ALA A 132 7.10 -3.80 6.47
C ALA A 132 8.17 -4.66 7.19
N ASP A 133 9.33 -4.09 7.50
CA ASP A 133 10.39 -4.76 8.25
C ASP A 133 9.95 -5.20 9.65
N LYS A 134 9.26 -4.33 10.38
CA LYS A 134 8.71 -4.69 11.70
C LYS A 134 7.62 -5.74 11.57
N LEU A 135 6.79 -5.67 10.53
CA LEU A 135 5.75 -6.66 10.24
C LEU A 135 6.33 -8.03 9.88
N ASP A 136 7.40 -8.12 9.09
CA ASP A 136 8.08 -9.38 8.77
C ASP A 136 8.69 -10.01 10.03
N GLN A 137 9.31 -9.20 10.89
CA GLN A 137 9.81 -9.67 12.20
C GLN A 137 8.67 -10.19 13.09
N PHE A 138 7.52 -9.51 13.09
CA PHE A 138 6.33 -9.96 13.80
C PHE A 138 5.82 -11.30 13.24
N LYS A 139 5.67 -11.42 11.92
CA LYS A 139 5.21 -12.65 11.25
C LYS A 139 6.07 -13.86 11.64
N ARG A 140 7.40 -13.70 11.71
CA ARG A 140 8.34 -14.77 12.08
C ARG A 140 8.26 -15.17 13.57
N LYS A 141 7.92 -14.23 14.44
CA LYS A 141 7.83 -14.45 15.90
C LYS A 141 6.42 -14.86 16.35
N ASN A 142 5.41 -14.61 15.51
CA ASN A 142 4.04 -14.94 15.81
C ASN A 142 3.89 -16.46 15.91
N SER A 143 3.27 -16.91 16.99
CA SER A 143 3.19 -18.31 17.40
C SER A 143 1.73 -18.70 17.60
N THR A 144 1.44 -20.00 17.65
CA THR A 144 0.09 -20.49 18.00
C THR A 144 -0.25 -20.27 19.48
N ASP A 145 0.75 -19.95 20.31
CA ASP A 145 0.56 -19.59 21.71
C ASP A 145 0.04 -18.14 21.84
N GLU A 146 -1.15 -18.01 22.44
CA GLU A 146 -1.86 -16.73 22.63
C GLU A 146 -0.97 -15.69 23.36
N PHE A 147 -0.21 -16.12 24.38
CA PHE A 147 0.64 -15.21 25.14
C PHE A 147 1.79 -14.67 24.28
N GLN A 148 2.42 -15.53 23.49
CA GLN A 148 3.52 -15.13 22.59
C GLN A 148 3.00 -14.23 21.46
N SER A 149 1.82 -14.52 20.91
CA SER A 149 1.16 -13.67 19.92
C SER A 149 0.91 -12.26 20.47
N ILE A 150 0.34 -12.15 21.67
CA ILE A 150 0.10 -10.86 22.34
C ILE A 150 1.41 -10.12 22.62
N GLN A 151 2.45 -10.82 23.07
CA GLN A 151 3.76 -10.19 23.31
C GLN A 151 4.43 -9.72 22.00
N ALA A 152 4.32 -10.49 20.92
CA ALA A 152 4.81 -10.10 19.61
C ALA A 152 4.03 -8.89 19.07
N ALA A 153 2.71 -8.87 19.24
CA ALA A 153 1.84 -7.76 18.84
C ALA A 153 2.16 -6.49 19.65
N TYR A 154 2.37 -6.61 20.96
CA TYR A 154 2.79 -5.50 21.81
C TYR A 154 4.08 -4.85 21.29
N LYS A 155 5.12 -5.66 21.01
CA LYS A 155 6.40 -5.17 20.47
C LYS A 155 6.26 -4.55 19.08
N LEU A 156 5.36 -5.08 18.25
CA LEU A 156 5.09 -4.54 16.92
C LEU A 156 4.46 -3.14 17.03
N VAL A 157 3.40 -3.01 17.83
CA VAL A 157 2.70 -1.74 18.06
C VAL A 157 3.63 -0.71 18.72
N GLU A 158 4.46 -1.14 19.66
CA GLU A 158 5.50 -0.30 20.25
C GLU A 158 6.46 0.24 19.18
N SER A 159 6.92 -0.62 18.28
CA SER A 159 7.80 -0.22 17.18
C SER A 159 7.12 0.78 16.23
N TYR A 160 5.83 0.60 15.91
CA TYR A 160 5.09 1.55 15.07
C TYR A 160 4.89 2.91 15.74
N ARG A 161 4.57 2.93 17.04
CA ARG A 161 4.53 4.18 17.81
C ARG A 161 5.86 4.93 17.73
N ASP A 162 6.97 4.22 17.93
CA ASP A 162 8.30 4.83 17.92
C ASP A 162 8.68 5.34 16.52
N LEU A 163 8.30 4.62 15.45
CA LEU A 163 8.49 5.09 14.07
C LEU A 163 7.70 6.38 13.79
N ALA A 164 6.45 6.46 14.24
CA ALA A 164 5.63 7.67 14.10
C ALA A 164 6.23 8.85 14.89
N GLN A 165 6.66 8.62 16.14
CA GLN A 165 7.32 9.65 16.97
C GLN A 165 8.63 10.14 16.37
N ASN A 166 9.45 9.25 15.84
CA ASN A 166 10.68 9.62 15.13
C ASN A 166 10.35 10.45 13.88
N GLY A 167 9.31 10.08 13.14
CA GLY A 167 8.81 10.85 12.00
C GLY A 167 8.40 12.29 12.38
N ILE A 168 7.72 12.46 13.52
CA ILE A 168 7.37 13.80 14.05
C ILE A 168 8.64 14.59 14.38
N GLN A 169 9.58 13.99 15.10
CA GLN A 169 10.84 14.66 15.47
C GLN A 169 11.64 15.09 14.24
N ASP A 170 11.70 14.24 13.22
CA ASP A 170 12.42 14.54 11.98
C ASP A 170 11.75 15.67 11.20
N LEU A 171 10.41 15.70 11.14
CA LEU A 171 9.67 16.82 10.55
C LEU A 171 9.91 18.14 11.29
N VAL A 172 9.83 18.14 12.63
CA VAL A 172 10.07 19.34 13.45
C VAL A 172 11.52 19.81 13.32
N LYS A 173 12.50 18.89 13.28
CA LYS A 173 13.91 19.22 12.99
C LYS A 173 14.07 19.84 11.59
N GLN A 174 13.38 19.31 10.59
CA GLN A 174 13.41 19.88 9.23
C GLN A 174 12.78 21.27 9.19
N GLN A 175 11.65 21.48 9.86
CA GLN A 175 11.00 22.79 9.97
C GLN A 175 11.91 23.82 10.65
N THR A 176 12.55 23.46 11.77
CA THR A 176 13.48 24.35 12.48
C THR A 176 14.70 24.70 11.63
N LEU A 177 15.28 23.73 10.92
CA LEU A 177 16.38 23.97 9.99
C LEU A 177 15.96 24.83 8.78
N LYS A 178 14.76 24.63 8.23
CA LYS A 178 14.20 25.50 7.18
C LYS A 178 14.07 26.95 7.68
N ARG A 179 13.47 27.15 8.86
CA ARG A 179 13.33 28.48 9.50
C ARG A 179 14.67 29.16 9.76
N ALA A 180 15.69 28.39 10.17
CA ALA A 180 17.03 28.91 10.37
C ALA A 180 17.69 29.37 9.05
N LYS A 181 17.41 28.69 7.94
CA LYS A 181 17.98 29.00 6.61
C LYS A 181 17.26 30.14 5.88
N THR A 182 15.96 30.32 6.05
CA THR A 182 15.18 31.35 5.32
C THR A 182 15.27 32.75 5.92
N GLY A 183 15.83 32.91 7.12
CA GLY A 183 16.01 34.21 7.75
C GLY A 183 14.70 34.91 8.13
N PHE A 184 14.75 35.81 9.11
CA PHE A 184 13.60 36.44 9.78
C PHE A 184 12.66 37.28 8.88
N ARG A 185 12.88 37.36 7.56
CA ARG A 185 12.17 38.28 6.64
C ARG A 185 10.89 37.71 6.01
N GLN A 186 10.58 36.43 6.19
CA GLN A 186 9.31 35.81 5.75
C GLN A 186 8.79 34.83 6.82
N SER A 187 8.51 35.31 8.04
CA SER A 187 8.06 34.46 9.15
C SER A 187 6.55 34.26 9.28
N ASN A 188 5.73 34.87 8.41
CA ASN A 188 4.27 34.91 8.61
C ASN A 188 3.47 33.93 7.72
N GLY A 189 4.14 33.07 6.96
CA GLY A 189 3.52 31.94 6.29
C GLY A 189 4.15 30.66 6.79
N THR A 190 3.65 30.09 7.88
CA THR A 190 3.90 28.67 8.15
C THR A 190 3.31 27.89 6.96
N ASP A 191 4.06 26.95 6.38
CA ASP A 191 3.53 26.05 5.37
C ASP A 191 2.45 25.19 6.06
N ALA A 192 1.18 25.59 5.96
CA ALA A 192 0.04 24.93 6.61
C ALA A 192 0.00 23.41 6.36
N LYS A 193 0.60 22.97 5.25
CA LYS A 193 0.79 21.56 4.89
C LYS A 193 1.78 20.81 5.80
N ASP A 194 2.90 21.43 6.16
CA ASP A 194 3.89 20.80 7.06
C ASP A 194 3.29 20.64 8.47
N ASP A 195 2.43 21.57 8.91
CA ASP A 195 1.72 21.48 10.19
C ASP A 195 0.61 20.39 10.14
N GLU A 196 -0.09 20.26 9.01
CA GLU A 196 -1.06 19.17 8.79
C GLU A 196 -0.40 17.78 8.81
N ASP A 197 0.78 17.63 8.19
CA ASP A 197 1.55 16.39 8.20
C ASP A 197 2.00 16.00 9.61
N VAL A 198 2.44 16.96 10.43
CA VAL A 198 2.77 16.74 11.85
C VAL A 198 1.54 16.29 12.63
N MET A 199 0.38 16.94 12.42
CA MET A 199 -0.86 16.51 13.06
C MET A 199 -1.27 15.09 12.65
N ARG A 200 -1.15 14.73 11.37
CA ARG A 200 -1.44 13.36 10.88
C ARG A 200 -0.56 12.31 11.57
N LEU A 201 0.76 12.55 11.65
CA LEU A 201 1.66 11.64 12.37
C LEU A 201 1.38 11.60 13.88
N GLN A 202 0.93 12.72 14.46
CA GLN A 202 0.50 12.76 15.86
C GLN A 202 -0.73 11.86 16.07
N TYR A 203 -1.74 11.93 15.19
CA TYR A 203 -2.87 11.00 15.24
C TYR A 203 -2.45 9.54 15.10
N GLU A 204 -1.50 9.26 14.21
CA GLU A 204 -0.93 7.92 14.07
C GLU A 204 -0.25 7.44 15.36
N ALA A 205 0.65 8.24 15.94
CA ALA A 205 1.35 7.94 17.19
C ALA A 205 0.37 7.73 18.36
N ASP A 206 -0.66 8.57 18.45
CA ASP A 206 -1.69 8.49 19.49
C ASP A 206 -2.54 7.24 19.33
N THR A 207 -2.85 6.83 18.10
CA THR A 207 -3.59 5.59 17.81
C THR A 207 -2.79 4.36 18.23
N TRP A 208 -1.49 4.31 17.90
CA TRP A 208 -0.61 3.21 18.33
C TRP A 208 -0.45 3.16 19.84
N ARG A 209 -0.31 4.31 20.51
CA ARG A 209 -0.26 4.39 21.97
C ARG A 209 -1.54 3.87 22.62
N LEU A 210 -2.69 4.24 22.10
CA LEU A 210 -3.99 3.75 22.58
C LEU A 210 -4.05 2.22 22.50
N LEU A 211 -3.75 1.66 21.32
CA LEU A 211 -3.78 0.21 21.11
C LEU A 211 -2.78 -0.51 22.02
N LEU A 212 -1.57 0.04 22.18
CA LEU A 212 -0.55 -0.51 23.08
C LEU A 212 -1.01 -0.58 24.53
N ASN A 213 -1.64 0.50 25.02
CA ASN A 213 -2.17 0.57 26.38
C ASN A 213 -3.23 -0.50 26.62
N LEU A 214 -4.14 -0.72 25.67
CA LEU A 214 -5.19 -1.74 25.79
C LEU A 214 -4.64 -3.16 25.70
N ILE A 215 -3.70 -3.44 24.79
CA ILE A 215 -3.04 -4.75 24.69
C ILE A 215 -2.31 -5.09 26.00
N SER A 216 -1.70 -4.10 26.66
CA SER A 216 -0.91 -4.30 27.89
C SER A 216 -1.69 -4.83 29.09
N ILE A 217 -3.02 -4.71 29.09
CA ILE A 217 -3.88 -5.11 30.21
C ILE A 217 -4.79 -6.30 29.90
N ASP A 218 -4.75 -6.82 28.69
CA ASP A 218 -5.65 -7.89 28.23
C ASP A 218 -4.90 -9.19 27.88
N ASP A 219 -3.69 -9.37 28.42
CA ASP A 219 -2.99 -10.65 28.32
C ASP A 219 -3.67 -11.74 29.20
N PRO A 220 -3.47 -13.04 28.89
CA PRO A 220 -4.09 -14.14 29.64
C PRO A 220 -3.82 -14.10 31.15
N ALA A 221 -2.61 -13.70 31.58
CA ALA A 221 -2.29 -13.58 32.99
C ALA A 221 -3.02 -12.39 33.63
N SER A 222 -3.18 -11.29 32.92
CA SER A 222 -3.98 -10.16 33.38
C SER A 222 -5.46 -10.52 33.54
N ARG A 223 -6.05 -11.24 32.58
CA ARG A 223 -7.44 -11.73 32.67
C ARG A 223 -7.64 -12.66 33.86
N ALA A 224 -6.69 -13.55 34.13
CA ALA A 224 -6.72 -14.42 35.31
C ALA A 224 -6.61 -13.61 36.61
N SER A 225 -5.72 -12.61 36.65
CA SER A 225 -5.55 -11.74 37.80
C SER A 225 -6.79 -10.89 38.10
N PHE A 226 -7.56 -10.45 37.10
CA PHE A 226 -8.85 -9.77 37.36
C PHE A 226 -9.88 -10.71 38.00
N LYS A 227 -9.94 -11.97 37.56
CA LYS A 227 -10.83 -12.97 38.17
C LYS A 227 -10.44 -13.28 39.62
N GLU A 228 -9.14 -13.35 39.90
CA GLU A 228 -8.61 -13.48 41.27
C GLU A 228 -8.93 -12.23 42.11
N GLY A 229 -8.74 -11.04 41.54
CA GLY A 229 -9.09 -9.77 42.18
C GLY A 229 -10.56 -9.69 42.57
N GLN A 230 -11.48 -10.15 41.71
CA GLN A 230 -12.92 -10.23 42.04
C GLN A 230 -13.21 -11.11 43.26
N GLN A 231 -12.42 -12.16 43.46
CA GLN A 231 -12.58 -13.11 44.57
C GLN A 231 -11.90 -12.66 45.86
N THR A 232 -10.88 -11.79 45.77
CA THR A 232 -9.99 -11.44 46.90
C THR A 232 -10.08 -9.98 47.33
N ALA A 233 -10.55 -9.08 46.48
CA ALA A 233 -10.57 -7.64 46.74
C ALA A 233 -11.25 -7.27 48.06
N PHE A 234 -12.43 -7.83 48.33
CA PHE A 234 -13.14 -7.53 49.58
C PHE A 234 -12.51 -8.20 50.81
N GLN A 235 -11.73 -9.25 50.63
CA GLN A 235 -11.05 -9.98 51.71
C GLN A 235 -9.77 -9.26 52.13
N ASN A 236 -9.10 -8.62 51.18
CA ASN A 236 -7.92 -7.78 51.43
C ASN A 236 -8.30 -6.45 52.10
N LEU A 237 -9.55 -5.99 51.92
CA LEU A 237 -10.04 -4.73 52.46
C LEU A 237 -10.73 -4.87 53.82
N HIS A 238 -10.51 -3.88 54.68
CA HIS A 238 -11.11 -3.76 56.00
C HIS A 238 -11.62 -2.34 56.29
N ARG A 239 -12.31 -2.15 57.43
CA ARG A 239 -12.92 -0.86 57.80
C ARG A 239 -11.94 0.32 57.85
N TYR A 240 -10.68 0.06 58.16
CA TYR A 240 -9.62 1.07 58.26
C TYR A 240 -8.76 1.17 56.98
N SER A 241 -9.21 0.57 55.88
CA SER A 241 -8.45 0.62 54.63
C SER A 241 -8.48 2.04 54.09
N SER A 242 -7.34 2.50 53.59
CA SER A 242 -7.25 3.82 52.97
C SER A 242 -8.03 3.88 51.66
N ASP A 243 -8.45 5.07 51.23
CA ASP A 243 -9.08 5.25 49.91
C ASP A 243 -8.19 4.75 48.77
N ARG A 244 -6.86 4.75 49.00
CA ARG A 244 -5.87 4.22 48.08
C ARG A 244 -5.86 2.71 47.94
N GLU A 245 -5.92 2.00 49.05
CA GLU A 245 -6.07 0.54 49.02
C GLU A 245 -7.40 0.14 48.36
N ILE A 246 -8.49 0.86 48.68
CA ILE A 246 -9.82 0.60 48.11
C ILE A 246 -9.82 0.82 46.60
N TRP A 247 -9.23 1.92 46.13
CA TRP A 247 -9.13 2.24 44.70
C TRP A 247 -8.30 1.21 43.92
N GLU A 248 -7.21 0.73 44.51
CA GLU A 248 -6.37 -0.25 43.82
C GLU A 248 -7.01 -1.62 43.74
N GLU A 249 -7.67 -2.07 44.79
CA GLU A 249 -8.46 -3.30 44.77
C GLU A 249 -9.64 -3.19 43.79
N PHE A 250 -10.24 -2.01 43.67
CA PHE A 250 -11.23 -1.74 42.61
C PHE A 250 -10.65 -1.93 41.21
N LEU A 251 -9.54 -1.27 40.88
CA LEU A 251 -8.89 -1.39 39.57
C LEU A 251 -8.27 -2.77 39.32
N ALA A 252 -7.96 -3.53 40.37
CA ALA A 252 -7.48 -4.91 40.28
C ALA A 252 -8.62 -5.91 40.03
N ALA A 253 -9.85 -5.58 40.43
CA ALA A 253 -11.02 -6.44 40.29
C ALA A 253 -11.91 -6.10 39.07
N ASP A 254 -11.89 -4.85 38.61
CA ASP A 254 -12.71 -4.37 37.48
C ASP A 254 -11.85 -4.00 36.26
N GLY A 255 -11.74 -4.96 35.32
CA GLY A 255 -10.95 -4.77 34.10
C GLY A 255 -11.46 -3.64 33.19
N TYR A 256 -12.77 -3.48 33.05
CA TYR A 256 -13.34 -2.43 32.20
C TYR A 256 -13.14 -1.03 32.82
N ALA A 257 -13.18 -0.92 34.15
CA ALA A 257 -12.82 0.33 34.81
C ALA A 257 -11.36 0.70 34.55
N LEU A 258 -10.44 -0.27 34.57
CA LEU A 258 -9.03 -0.02 34.21
C LEU A 258 -8.89 0.41 32.74
N GLU A 259 -9.59 -0.22 31.80
CA GLU A 259 -9.64 0.21 30.39
C GLU A 259 -10.07 1.68 30.27
N CYS A 260 -11.12 2.09 30.98
CA CYS A 260 -11.59 3.48 30.99
C CYS A 260 -10.57 4.45 31.58
N VAL A 261 -9.88 4.08 32.67
CA VAL A 261 -8.82 4.91 33.26
C VAL A 261 -7.63 5.06 32.29
N LEU A 262 -7.25 4.01 31.57
CA LEU A 262 -6.21 4.10 30.54
C LEU A 262 -6.65 4.95 29.35
N ALA A 263 -7.92 4.86 28.93
CA ALA A 263 -8.47 5.75 27.90
C ALA A 263 -8.44 7.21 28.35
N MET A 264 -8.77 7.50 29.62
CA MET A 264 -8.66 8.86 30.17
C MET A 264 -7.22 9.36 30.20
N ARG A 265 -6.25 8.54 30.62
CA ARG A 265 -4.83 8.93 30.60
C ARG A 265 -4.31 9.17 29.19
N TRP A 266 -4.74 8.34 28.24
CA TRP A 266 -4.45 8.55 26.83
C TRP A 266 -4.99 9.91 26.36
N LEU A 267 -6.23 10.26 26.71
CA LEU A 267 -6.85 11.56 26.40
C LEU A 267 -6.18 12.74 27.12
N GLU A 268 -5.63 12.54 28.31
CA GLU A 268 -4.84 13.56 29.03
C GLU A 268 -3.53 13.85 28.31
N GLU A 269 -2.90 12.83 27.74
CA GLU A 269 -1.71 12.99 26.93
C GLU A 269 -2.01 13.61 25.57
N THR A 270 -3.10 13.23 24.88
CA THR A 270 -3.50 13.89 23.62
C THR A 270 -3.86 15.36 23.86
N ALA A 271 -4.46 15.70 25.00
CA ALA A 271 -4.74 17.09 25.37
C ALA A 271 -3.48 17.94 25.64
N LYS A 272 -2.31 17.34 25.84
CA LYS A 272 -1.02 18.05 25.96
C LYS A 272 -0.38 18.32 24.61
N THR A 273 -0.56 17.41 23.65
CA THR A 273 0.08 17.46 22.33
C THR A 273 -0.84 18.02 21.23
N GLY A 274 -2.15 18.11 21.49
CA GLY A 274 -3.15 18.60 20.56
C GLY A 274 -3.20 20.13 20.42
N PRO A 275 -4.19 20.64 19.64
CA PRO A 275 -4.36 22.07 19.40
C PRO A 275 -4.52 22.88 20.68
N GLN A 276 -3.81 24.00 20.80
CA GLN A 276 -3.82 24.86 21.98
C GLN A 276 -4.88 25.98 21.90
N ASP A 277 -6.03 25.72 21.28
CA ASP A 277 -7.11 26.71 21.11
C ASP A 277 -7.61 27.26 22.46
N LEU A 278 -7.65 26.40 23.48
CA LEU A 278 -8.01 26.79 24.84
C LEU A 278 -7.01 27.79 25.44
N ASP A 279 -5.72 27.69 25.08
CA ASP A 279 -4.69 28.61 25.57
C ASP A 279 -4.81 29.99 24.94
N VAL A 280 -5.20 30.04 23.66
CA VAL A 280 -5.53 31.29 22.98
C VAL A 280 -6.71 31.97 23.66
N LEU A 281 -7.76 31.21 23.98
CA LEU A 281 -8.94 31.75 24.66
C LEU A 281 -8.62 32.19 26.09
N ILE A 282 -7.79 31.45 26.84
CA ILE A 282 -7.32 31.86 28.16
C ILE A 282 -6.55 33.18 28.06
N ALA A 283 -5.62 33.29 27.10
CA ALA A 283 -4.82 34.50 26.90
C ALA A 283 -5.68 35.72 26.52
N ASP A 284 -6.71 35.54 25.69
CA ASP A 284 -7.67 36.60 25.32
C ASP A 284 -8.48 37.07 26.55
N MET A 285 -8.99 36.14 27.36
CA MET A 285 -9.71 36.50 28.60
C MET A 285 -8.78 37.21 29.59
N GLU A 286 -7.52 36.79 29.72
CA GLU A 286 -6.53 37.47 30.57
C GLU A 286 -6.17 38.87 30.05
N ALA A 287 -6.12 39.07 28.73
CA ALA A 287 -5.89 40.38 28.12
C ALA A 287 -7.06 41.34 28.38
N GLN A 288 -8.29 40.86 28.27
CA GLN A 288 -9.52 41.64 28.54
C GLN A 288 -9.69 42.01 30.02
N ALA A 289 -9.02 41.30 30.94
CA ALA A 289 -9.01 41.66 32.35
C ALA A 289 -8.19 42.94 32.64
N GLU A 290 -7.35 43.41 31.70
CA GLU A 290 -6.57 44.67 31.78
C GLU A 290 -5.75 44.84 33.07
N ARG A 291 -5.36 43.75 33.74
CA ARG A 291 -4.66 43.79 35.03
C ARG A 291 -3.19 44.15 34.94
N GLY A 292 -2.56 43.95 33.78
CA GLY A 292 -1.09 44.01 33.63
C GLY A 292 -0.40 42.72 34.08
N GLN A 293 0.79 42.45 33.53
CA GLN A 293 1.56 41.24 33.85
C GLN A 293 2.00 41.24 35.33
N GLY A 294 1.88 40.08 36.00
CA GLY A 294 2.38 39.88 37.37
C GLY A 294 1.41 40.20 38.51
N LEU A 295 0.17 40.65 38.23
CA LEU A 295 -0.82 41.06 39.24
C LEU A 295 -1.87 39.98 39.59
N TRP A 296 -1.52 38.71 39.41
CA TRP A 296 -2.38 37.52 39.55
C TRP A 296 -2.70 37.13 41.01
N ALA A 297 -1.95 37.66 41.99
CA ALA A 297 -2.12 37.33 43.42
C ALA A 297 -3.13 38.22 44.18
N HIS A 298 -3.80 39.18 43.50
CA HIS A 298 -4.62 40.19 44.19
C HIS A 298 -6.12 39.88 44.27
N GLY A 299 -6.58 38.69 43.88
CA GLY A 299 -8.00 38.30 43.85
C GLY A 299 -8.83 39.26 42.98
N TRP A 300 -10.06 39.60 43.39
CA TRP A 300 -10.93 40.58 42.71
C TRP A 300 -10.49 42.03 42.99
N LEU A 301 -9.49 42.51 42.25
CA LEU A 301 -8.82 43.79 42.49
C LEU A 301 -9.76 44.99 42.27
N PHE A 302 -10.43 45.02 41.12
CA PHE A 302 -11.26 46.17 40.72
C PHE A 302 -12.55 46.26 41.55
N THR A 303 -13.14 45.11 41.86
CA THR A 303 -14.30 44.98 42.74
C THR A 303 -13.95 45.42 44.16
N LYS A 304 -12.78 45.02 44.66
CA LYS A 304 -12.25 45.48 45.95
C LYS A 304 -12.04 47.00 45.97
N GLU A 305 -11.55 47.60 44.88
CA GLU A 305 -11.41 49.05 44.76
C GLU A 305 -12.75 49.77 44.74
N ALA A 306 -13.76 49.24 44.05
CA ALA A 306 -15.12 49.77 44.05
C ALA A 306 -15.74 49.75 45.45
N ILE A 307 -15.63 48.63 46.17
CA ILE A 307 -16.10 48.50 47.57
C ILE A 307 -15.37 49.53 48.46
N LYS A 308 -14.05 49.65 48.35
CA LYS A 308 -13.26 50.63 49.12
C LYS A 308 -13.63 52.07 48.77
N GLY A 309 -13.85 52.39 47.51
CA GLY A 309 -14.32 53.69 47.04
C GLY A 309 -15.65 54.05 47.69
N HIS A 310 -16.59 53.12 47.69
CA HIS A 310 -17.92 53.33 48.27
C HIS A 310 -17.92 53.47 49.79
N LYS A 311 -17.10 52.66 50.50
CA LYS A 311 -16.86 52.83 51.95
C LYS A 311 -16.28 54.22 52.28
N ARG A 312 -15.33 54.71 51.46
CA ARG A 312 -14.77 56.07 51.61
C ARG A 312 -15.83 57.14 51.42
N LEU A 313 -16.68 57.02 50.40
CA LEU A 313 -17.78 57.97 50.15
C LEU A 313 -18.79 58.05 51.30
N ARG A 314 -19.02 56.94 52.00
CA ARG A 314 -19.95 56.86 53.15
C ARG A 314 -19.30 57.09 54.51
N ALA A 315 -17.98 57.30 54.56
CA ALA A 315 -17.18 57.26 55.78
C ALA A 315 -17.53 56.04 56.67
N TRP A 316 -17.77 54.89 56.03
CA TRP A 316 -18.33 53.70 56.67
C TRP A 316 -17.21 52.69 56.99
N PRO A 317 -16.84 52.51 58.27
CA PRO A 317 -15.73 51.63 58.65
C PRO A 317 -16.12 50.15 58.68
N GLN A 318 -17.42 49.84 58.76
CA GLN A 318 -17.91 48.47 58.87
C GLN A 318 -17.99 47.77 57.49
N PRO A 319 -18.10 46.43 57.43
CA PRO A 319 -18.49 45.71 56.22
C PRO A 319 -19.79 46.29 55.61
N LEU A 320 -19.89 46.28 54.28
CA LEU A 320 -21.13 46.67 53.62
C LEU A 320 -22.09 45.47 53.69
N GLU A 321 -23.32 45.71 54.13
CA GLU A 321 -24.33 44.66 54.22
C GLU A 321 -24.91 44.34 52.83
N PRO A 322 -24.88 43.08 52.36
CA PRO A 322 -25.34 42.72 51.03
C PRO A 322 -26.81 43.06 50.77
N ASN A 323 -27.65 42.94 51.80
CA ASN A 323 -29.10 43.12 51.71
C ASN A 323 -29.57 44.56 51.95
N ASP A 324 -28.65 45.52 52.16
CA ASP A 324 -29.03 46.93 52.34
C ASP A 324 -29.47 47.53 50.99
N PRO A 325 -30.75 47.91 50.82
CA PRO A 325 -31.26 48.47 49.57
C PRO A 325 -30.54 49.74 49.12
N SER A 326 -29.92 50.48 50.05
CA SER A 326 -29.14 51.67 49.74
C SER A 326 -27.80 51.31 49.08
N VAL A 327 -27.18 50.21 49.49
CA VAL A 327 -25.90 49.72 48.96
C VAL A 327 -26.14 49.10 47.59
N SER A 328 -27.13 48.20 47.46
CA SER A 328 -27.41 47.51 46.20
C SER A 328 -27.82 48.45 45.06
N ARG A 329 -28.36 49.65 45.36
CA ARG A 329 -28.71 50.66 44.34
C ARG A 329 -27.55 51.57 43.94
N SER A 330 -26.46 51.62 44.70
CA SER A 330 -25.39 52.60 44.50
C SER A 330 -24.02 51.99 44.22
N LEU A 331 -23.78 50.75 44.66
CA LEU A 331 -22.59 49.98 44.30
C LEU A 331 -22.93 49.08 43.12
N LEU A 332 -22.89 49.64 41.91
CA LEU A 332 -23.26 48.97 40.67
C LEU A 332 -22.04 48.69 39.80
N SER A 333 -22.12 47.61 39.00
CA SER A 333 -21.15 47.31 37.95
C SER A 333 -21.18 48.39 36.87
N ASN A 334 -20.01 48.75 36.37
CA ASN A 334 -19.86 49.87 35.44
C ASN A 334 -20.65 49.69 34.14
N ASP A 335 -20.79 48.45 33.67
CA ASP A 335 -21.42 48.12 32.39
C ASP A 335 -22.88 47.68 32.56
N ARG A 336 -23.12 46.61 33.33
CA ARG A 336 -24.44 45.96 33.46
C ARG A 336 -25.40 46.65 34.43
N GLN A 337 -24.95 47.67 35.18
CA GLN A 337 -25.73 48.37 36.21
C GLN A 337 -26.40 47.43 37.23
N ARG A 338 -25.75 46.29 37.51
CA ARG A 338 -26.16 45.30 38.50
C ARG A 338 -25.41 45.52 39.81
N PRO A 339 -26.00 45.19 40.98
CA PRO A 339 -25.32 45.31 42.26
C PRO A 339 -24.02 44.50 42.26
N LEU A 340 -22.93 45.08 42.76
CA LEU A 340 -21.67 44.37 42.97
C LEU A 340 -21.66 43.63 44.31
N VAL A 341 -20.85 42.58 44.39
CA VAL A 341 -20.58 41.92 45.67
C VAL A 341 -20.00 42.91 46.68
N THR A 342 -20.40 42.75 47.94
CA THR A 342 -19.99 43.59 49.06
C THR A 342 -18.90 42.95 49.93
N GLN A 343 -18.71 41.64 49.77
CA GLN A 343 -17.74 40.80 50.47
C GLN A 343 -16.90 40.06 49.42
N LEU A 344 -15.67 39.68 49.79
CA LEU A 344 -14.64 39.19 48.86
C LEU A 344 -14.22 37.74 49.17
N ASP A 345 -15.09 36.97 49.82
CA ASP A 345 -14.92 35.55 50.03
C ASP A 345 -15.38 34.73 48.81
N PRO A 346 -14.85 33.51 48.60
CA PRO A 346 -15.07 32.76 47.35
C PRO A 346 -16.52 32.42 47.02
N ASP A 347 -17.40 32.33 48.03
CA ASP A 347 -18.83 32.06 47.86
C ASP A 347 -19.67 33.35 47.79
N ALA A 348 -19.06 34.54 47.78
CA ALA A 348 -19.81 35.81 47.73
C ALA A 348 -20.70 35.92 46.49
N LEU A 349 -20.23 35.44 45.33
CA LEU A 349 -21.01 35.43 44.08
C LEU A 349 -22.28 34.57 44.21
N THR A 350 -22.14 33.36 44.76
CA THR A 350 -23.27 32.41 44.89
C THR A 350 -24.20 32.77 46.05
N ARG A 351 -23.65 33.31 47.14
CA ARG A 351 -24.39 33.71 48.36
C ARG A 351 -25.16 35.02 48.17
N GLN A 352 -24.52 36.05 47.59
CA GLN A 352 -25.13 37.38 47.43
C GLN A 352 -25.91 37.52 46.13
N LYS A 353 -25.60 36.70 45.10
CA LYS A 353 -26.20 36.80 43.75
C LYS A 353 -26.03 38.20 43.17
N HIS A 354 -24.80 38.70 43.29
CA HIS A 354 -24.35 40.01 42.83
C HIS A 354 -23.14 39.82 41.93
N ASP A 355 -22.88 40.79 41.05
CA ASP A 355 -21.87 40.65 40.01
C ASP A 355 -20.48 41.12 40.51
N LEU A 356 -19.44 40.77 39.75
CA LEU A 356 -18.12 41.41 39.87
C LEU A 356 -18.01 42.61 38.93
N GLN A 357 -16.94 43.39 39.08
CA GLN A 357 -16.53 44.29 38.01
C GLN A 357 -16.15 43.47 36.77
N PRO A 358 -16.40 43.96 35.53
CA PRO A 358 -16.18 43.20 34.31
C PRO A 358 -14.77 42.62 34.18
N GLN A 359 -13.75 43.40 34.57
CA GLN A 359 -12.35 42.97 34.54
C GLN A 359 -12.08 41.76 35.45
N ASP A 360 -12.68 41.76 36.65
CA ASP A 360 -12.55 40.63 37.58
C ASP A 360 -13.39 39.42 37.11
N GLU A 361 -14.50 39.64 36.39
CA GLU A 361 -15.31 38.56 35.77
C GLU A 361 -14.50 37.84 34.67
N PHE A 362 -13.80 38.57 33.81
CA PHE A 362 -12.90 37.97 32.80
C PHE A 362 -11.74 37.20 33.43
N PHE A 363 -11.13 37.76 34.48
CA PHE A 363 -10.07 37.08 35.22
C PHE A 363 -10.56 35.78 35.90
N GLU A 364 -11.74 35.82 36.53
CA GLU A 364 -12.34 34.63 37.12
C GLU A 364 -12.61 33.54 36.07
N ARG A 365 -13.17 33.93 34.93
CA ARG A 365 -13.41 33.01 33.82
C ARG A 365 -12.11 32.38 33.31
N ALA A 366 -11.07 33.17 33.06
CA ALA A 366 -9.75 32.67 32.66
C ALA A 366 -9.16 31.68 33.70
N THR A 367 -9.35 31.97 34.99
CA THR A 367 -8.88 31.13 36.09
C THR A 367 -9.61 29.78 36.10
N TRP A 368 -10.93 29.75 35.92
CA TRP A 368 -11.70 28.51 35.82
C TRP A 368 -11.41 27.71 34.55
N MET A 369 -11.18 28.39 33.43
CA MET A 369 -10.69 27.76 32.20
C MET A 369 -9.33 27.08 32.40
N THR A 370 -8.42 27.72 33.14
CA THR A 370 -7.12 27.14 33.49
C THR A 370 -7.29 25.91 34.39
N CYS A 371 -8.21 25.95 35.37
CA CYS A 371 -8.55 24.77 36.18
C CYS A 371 -9.10 23.62 35.33
N TRP A 372 -9.99 23.93 34.38
CA TRP A 372 -10.52 22.94 33.43
C TRP A 372 -9.39 22.32 32.60
N LYS A 373 -8.49 23.15 32.06
CA LYS A 373 -7.30 22.70 31.31
C LYS A 373 -6.43 21.76 32.13
N MET A 374 -6.05 22.15 33.35
CA MET A 374 -5.18 21.34 34.23
C MET A 374 -5.79 19.97 34.52
N LEU A 375 -7.10 19.90 34.76
CA LEU A 375 -7.80 18.62 34.97
C LEU A 375 -7.85 17.77 33.70
N ARG A 376 -8.10 18.38 32.53
CA ARG A 376 -8.15 17.68 31.24
C ARG A 376 -6.78 17.15 30.79
N GLN A 377 -5.70 17.78 31.24
CA GLN A 377 -4.32 17.35 30.98
C GLN A 377 -3.78 16.40 32.05
N GLY A 378 -4.57 16.06 33.08
CA GLY A 378 -4.11 15.19 34.16
C GLY A 378 -2.90 15.75 34.90
N GLU A 379 -2.86 17.07 35.09
CA GLU A 379 -1.81 17.71 35.90
C GLU A 379 -1.84 17.17 37.33
N ASN A 380 -0.64 17.02 37.90
CA ASN A 380 -0.52 16.50 39.26
C ASN A 380 -0.99 17.51 40.31
N TRP A 381 -1.28 17.02 41.51
CA TRP A 381 -1.90 17.85 42.54
C TRP A 381 -0.92 18.84 43.17
N THR A 382 0.36 18.50 43.20
CA THR A 382 1.41 19.44 43.61
C THR A 382 1.39 20.69 42.74
N LYS A 383 1.38 20.55 41.41
CA LYS A 383 1.34 21.69 40.48
C LYS A 383 0.06 22.50 40.59
N ILE A 384 -1.11 21.85 40.73
CA ILE A 384 -2.39 22.56 40.93
C ILE A 384 -2.36 23.35 42.25
N ARG A 385 -1.78 22.77 43.31
CA ARG A 385 -1.64 23.43 44.62
C ARG A 385 -0.70 24.62 44.55
N GLU A 386 0.48 24.46 43.98
CA GLU A 386 1.47 25.54 43.80
C GLU A 386 0.89 26.67 42.95
N TRP A 387 0.18 26.33 41.87
CA TRP A 387 -0.48 27.30 41.00
C TRP A 387 -1.56 28.12 41.73
N ALA A 388 -2.36 27.46 42.58
CA ALA A 388 -3.38 28.12 43.40
C ALA A 388 -2.77 28.95 44.54
N GLN A 389 -1.68 28.45 45.16
CA GLN A 389 -0.97 29.15 46.23
C GLN A 389 -0.29 30.42 45.72
N GLY A 390 0.33 30.38 44.53
CA GLY A 390 0.90 31.57 43.91
C GLY A 390 -0.14 32.68 43.64
N ARG A 391 -1.41 32.31 43.48
CA ARG A 391 -2.55 33.24 43.35
C ARG A 391 -3.13 33.71 44.68
N LEU A 392 -2.63 33.21 45.81
CA LEU A 392 -3.21 33.37 47.15
C LEU A 392 -4.65 32.83 47.25
N GLU A 393 -4.99 31.83 46.43
CA GLU A 393 -6.31 31.21 46.34
C GLU A 393 -6.25 29.71 46.66
N SER A 394 -5.55 29.35 47.74
CA SER A 394 -5.35 27.94 48.17
C SER A 394 -6.67 27.18 48.40
N TRP A 395 -7.78 27.89 48.64
CA TRP A 395 -9.11 27.28 48.72
C TRP A 395 -9.49 26.54 47.42
N ARG A 396 -9.02 26.98 46.25
CA ARG A 396 -9.24 26.27 44.98
C ARG A 396 -8.55 24.92 45.00
N ALA A 397 -7.29 24.86 45.45
CA ALA A 397 -6.58 23.60 45.57
C ALA A 397 -7.31 22.63 46.51
N VAL A 398 -7.78 23.10 47.68
CA VAL A 398 -8.58 22.27 48.60
C VAL A 398 -9.88 21.79 47.95
N SER A 399 -10.54 22.67 47.19
CA SER A 399 -11.80 22.35 46.50
C SER A 399 -11.62 21.34 45.35
N LEU A 400 -10.53 21.45 44.60
CA LEU A 400 -10.24 20.63 43.40
C LEU A 400 -9.54 19.31 43.71
N CYS A 401 -8.57 19.32 44.62
CA CYS A 401 -7.73 18.16 44.94
C CYS A 401 -8.41 17.22 45.97
N GLY A 402 -9.38 17.72 46.74
CA GLY A 402 -9.93 16.98 47.87
C GLY A 402 -8.88 16.73 48.96
N SER A 403 -8.85 15.50 49.50
CA SER A 403 -7.83 15.07 50.48
C SER A 403 -6.54 14.64 49.78
N SER A 404 -5.39 15.10 50.28
CA SER A 404 -4.09 14.65 49.80
C SER A 404 -3.83 13.22 50.26
N VAL A 405 -3.28 12.39 49.38
CA VAL A 405 -2.80 11.05 49.72
C VAL A 405 -1.65 11.18 50.73
N ASP A 406 -1.77 10.52 51.89
CA ASP A 406 -0.71 10.51 52.90
C ASP A 406 0.57 9.88 52.32
N PRO A 407 1.71 10.62 52.27
CA PRO A 407 2.99 10.11 51.78
C PRO A 407 3.48 8.86 52.52
N HIS A 408 3.04 8.64 53.76
CA HIS A 408 3.42 7.50 54.60
C HIS A 408 2.57 6.25 54.37
N THR A 409 1.54 6.33 53.52
CA THR A 409 0.80 5.14 53.08
C THR A 409 1.74 4.19 52.35
N ALA A 410 1.57 2.86 52.51
CA ALA A 410 2.41 1.86 51.87
C ALA A 410 2.60 2.16 50.36
N LYS A 411 3.81 1.93 49.83
CA LYS A 411 4.08 2.12 48.38
C LYS A 411 3.17 1.19 47.59
N THR A 412 2.18 1.76 46.93
CA THR A 412 1.24 1.01 46.10
C THR A 412 1.39 1.36 44.61
N ARG A 413 0.58 0.78 43.72
CA ARG A 413 0.75 0.87 42.25
C ARG A 413 0.49 2.27 41.68
N THR A 414 -0.39 3.04 42.31
CA THR A 414 -0.69 4.42 41.92
C THR A 414 0.34 5.38 42.51
N PRO A 415 0.97 6.30 41.75
CA PRO A 415 1.87 7.31 42.32
C PRO A 415 1.15 8.22 43.33
N ILE A 416 1.87 8.72 44.34
CA ILE A 416 1.31 9.62 45.38
C ILE A 416 0.72 10.90 44.76
N ASP A 417 1.36 11.40 43.70
CA ASP A 417 1.02 12.66 43.03
C ASP A 417 0.39 12.43 41.64
N ASP A 418 -0.47 11.42 41.53
CA ASP A 418 -1.21 11.12 40.29
C ASP A 418 -2.46 12.02 40.18
N GLY A 419 -2.67 12.67 39.03
CA GLY A 419 -3.86 13.48 38.76
C GLY A 419 -5.19 12.70 38.83
N MET A 420 -5.13 11.37 38.77
CA MET A 420 -6.32 10.52 38.95
C MET A 420 -6.74 10.34 40.42
N THR A 421 -5.94 10.78 41.41
CA THR A 421 -6.29 10.54 42.82
C THR A 421 -7.57 11.26 43.27
N ARG A 422 -8.03 12.29 42.55
CA ARG A 422 -9.38 12.90 42.74
C ARG A 422 -10.51 11.87 42.72
N LEU A 423 -10.37 10.82 41.92
CA LEU A 423 -11.41 9.81 41.76
C LEU A 423 -11.54 8.91 43.00
N MET A 424 -10.43 8.73 43.73
CA MET A 424 -10.30 7.88 44.93
C MET A 424 -11.10 8.49 46.09
N ASN A 425 -11.03 9.82 46.23
CA ASN A 425 -11.68 10.58 47.30
C ASN A 425 -13.22 10.58 47.21
N SER A 426 -13.81 10.05 46.14
CA SER A 426 -15.27 9.99 45.98
C SER A 426 -15.95 9.06 46.99
N HIS A 427 -15.24 8.15 47.66
CA HIS A 427 -15.81 7.24 48.65
C HIS A 427 -15.99 7.90 50.03
N SER A 428 -14.92 8.50 50.54
CA SER A 428 -14.83 9.10 51.86
C SER A 428 -15.56 10.44 51.97
N HIS A 429 -15.77 11.12 50.83
CA HIS A 429 -16.31 12.47 50.79
C HIS A 429 -17.63 12.60 50.00
N ASP A 430 -18.63 11.78 50.35
CA ASP A 430 -19.97 11.85 49.76
C ASP A 430 -20.64 13.24 49.92
N SER A 431 -20.37 13.95 51.02
CA SER A 431 -20.88 15.30 51.27
C SER A 431 -20.22 16.37 50.39
N TRP A 432 -18.89 16.30 50.19
CA TRP A 432 -18.15 17.17 49.26
C TRP A 432 -18.69 16.99 47.84
N ARG A 433 -18.89 15.74 47.42
CA ARG A 433 -19.47 15.43 46.12
C ARG A 433 -20.88 16.02 45.95
N ALA A 434 -21.71 15.91 46.99
CA ALA A 434 -23.05 16.50 46.99
C ALA A 434 -22.98 18.03 46.90
N ALA A 435 -22.00 18.67 47.55
CA ALA A 435 -21.76 20.10 47.42
C ALA A 435 -21.32 20.48 46.00
N CYS A 436 -20.40 19.73 45.37
CA CYS A 436 -20.03 19.92 43.97
C CYS A 436 -21.26 19.79 43.05
N SER A 437 -22.11 18.77 43.25
CA SER A 437 -23.36 18.59 42.50
C SER A 437 -24.39 19.70 42.75
N ALA A 438 -24.38 20.35 43.92
CA ALA A 438 -25.23 21.52 44.16
C ALA A 438 -24.71 22.75 43.38
N LEU A 439 -23.40 22.94 43.31
CA LEU A 439 -22.77 24.04 42.57
C LEU A 439 -22.97 23.92 41.06
N THR A 440 -22.92 22.71 40.51
CA THR A 440 -23.15 22.48 39.07
C THR A 440 -24.56 22.84 38.61
N ARG A 441 -25.54 22.75 39.52
CA ARG A 441 -26.96 23.09 39.25
C ARG A 441 -27.30 24.55 39.48
N ASN A 442 -26.36 25.33 40.03
CA ASN A 442 -26.60 26.75 40.29
C ASN A 442 -26.36 27.57 39.00
N PRO A 443 -27.41 28.20 38.42
CA PRO A 443 -27.29 28.95 37.16
C PRO A 443 -26.44 30.22 37.29
N ASP A 444 -26.27 30.74 38.50
CA ASP A 444 -25.50 31.96 38.80
C ASP A 444 -23.98 31.71 38.80
N THR A 445 -23.55 30.47 38.53
CA THR A 445 -22.15 30.03 38.53
C THR A 445 -21.59 30.01 37.11
N ASP A 446 -20.33 30.40 36.95
CA ASP A 446 -19.64 30.41 35.64
C ASP A 446 -19.66 29.03 34.98
N GLU A 447 -19.67 29.02 33.64
CA GLU A 447 -19.74 27.80 32.84
C GLU A 447 -18.58 26.83 33.12
N PHE A 448 -17.34 27.33 33.14
CA PHE A 448 -16.16 26.50 33.38
C PHE A 448 -16.08 26.06 34.84
N GLN A 449 -16.52 26.90 35.77
CA GLN A 449 -16.63 26.52 37.18
C GLN A 449 -17.59 25.34 37.36
N ARG A 450 -18.78 25.40 36.73
CA ARG A 450 -19.72 24.26 36.74
C ARG A 450 -19.12 23.04 36.07
N ALA A 451 -18.44 23.20 34.94
CA ALA A 451 -17.83 22.07 34.23
C ALA A 451 -16.76 21.36 35.08
N VAL A 452 -15.90 22.12 35.75
CA VAL A 452 -14.87 21.60 36.67
C VAL A 452 -15.51 20.80 37.81
N TYR A 453 -16.51 21.36 38.49
CA TYR A 453 -17.20 20.65 39.57
C TYR A 453 -18.00 19.45 39.07
N ALA A 454 -18.55 19.51 37.86
CA ALA A 454 -19.25 18.40 37.22
C ALA A 454 -18.31 17.24 36.93
N LEU A 455 -17.09 17.52 36.47
CA LEU A 455 -16.06 16.50 36.28
C LEU A 455 -15.66 15.83 37.61
N LEU A 456 -15.55 16.60 38.69
CA LEU A 456 -15.22 16.07 40.03
C LEU A 456 -16.34 15.19 40.61
N CYS A 457 -17.60 15.59 40.43
CA CYS A 457 -18.75 14.84 40.97
C CYS A 457 -19.32 13.79 40.01
N GLY A 458 -18.83 13.73 38.76
CA GLY A 458 -19.24 12.77 37.73
C GLY A 458 -20.57 13.11 37.05
N GLU A 459 -20.96 14.39 37.00
CA GLU A 459 -22.10 14.86 36.21
C GLU A 459 -21.66 15.20 34.78
N SER A 460 -22.41 14.74 33.77
CA SER A 460 -22.04 14.94 32.37
C SER A 460 -22.60 16.23 31.77
N GLU A 461 -23.87 16.56 32.02
CA GLU A 461 -24.54 17.68 31.32
C GLU A 461 -23.82 19.04 31.51
N PRO A 462 -23.43 19.45 32.75
CA PRO A 462 -22.76 20.73 32.92
C PRO A 462 -21.30 20.70 32.41
N ALA A 463 -20.66 19.54 32.40
CA ALA A 463 -19.31 19.40 31.84
C ALA A 463 -19.32 19.48 30.31
N THR A 464 -20.36 18.95 29.66
CA THR A 464 -20.48 18.97 28.19
C THR A 464 -20.62 20.37 27.59
N THR A 465 -21.05 21.37 28.38
CA THR A 465 -21.17 22.74 27.85
C THR A 465 -19.79 23.34 27.55
N ALA A 466 -18.79 23.04 28.39
CA ALA A 466 -17.39 23.45 28.25
C ALA A 466 -16.57 22.56 27.31
N CYS A 467 -17.12 21.45 26.80
CA CYS A 467 -16.44 20.60 25.83
C CYS A 467 -16.36 21.28 24.45
N SER A 468 -15.15 21.28 23.89
CA SER A 468 -14.84 21.90 22.59
C SER A 468 -14.39 20.88 21.54
N THR A 469 -13.68 19.84 21.97
CA THR A 469 -13.09 18.81 21.09
C THR A 469 -13.74 17.45 21.31
N TRP A 470 -13.61 16.55 20.32
CA TRP A 470 -14.05 15.15 20.45
C TRP A 470 -13.43 14.46 21.68
N ASP A 471 -12.15 14.75 21.95
CA ASP A 471 -11.43 14.25 23.12
C ASP A 471 -12.08 14.69 24.44
N ASP A 472 -12.59 15.93 24.53
CA ASP A 472 -13.28 16.45 25.72
C ASP A 472 -14.56 15.68 26.03
N PHE A 473 -15.38 15.42 25.01
CA PHE A 473 -16.62 14.66 25.17
C PHE A 473 -16.35 13.23 25.65
N LEU A 474 -15.32 12.57 25.09
CA LEU A 474 -14.93 11.25 25.53
C LEU A 474 -14.37 11.23 26.96
N TYR A 475 -13.56 12.22 27.33
CA TYR A 475 -13.00 12.27 28.68
C TYR A 475 -14.09 12.43 29.74
N VAL A 476 -15.07 13.31 29.50
CA VAL A 476 -16.24 13.48 30.38
C VAL A 476 -17.04 12.17 30.47
N TYR A 477 -17.23 11.48 29.35
CA TYR A 477 -17.91 10.18 29.32
C TYR A 477 -17.18 9.14 30.17
N PHE A 478 -15.88 8.92 29.95
CA PHE A 478 -15.10 7.92 30.70
C PHE A 478 -15.00 8.28 32.18
N ASN A 479 -14.80 9.55 32.51
CA ASN A 479 -14.79 10.05 33.89
C ASN A 479 -16.08 9.68 34.64
N ARG A 480 -17.24 9.90 33.99
CA ARG A 480 -18.54 9.52 34.55
C ARG A 480 -18.63 8.01 34.78
N ILE A 481 -18.22 7.20 33.81
CA ILE A 481 -18.28 5.74 33.91
C ILE A 481 -17.39 5.23 35.04
N VAL A 482 -16.16 5.70 35.14
CA VAL A 482 -15.22 5.30 36.21
C VAL A 482 -15.78 5.64 37.58
N LEU A 483 -16.29 6.88 37.78
CA LEU A 483 -16.90 7.28 39.04
C LEU A 483 -18.16 6.47 39.38
N SER A 484 -18.99 6.15 38.39
CA SER A 484 -20.18 5.31 38.59
C SER A 484 -19.80 3.91 39.07
N ARG A 485 -18.85 3.27 38.38
CA ARG A 485 -18.40 1.91 38.70
C ARG A 485 -17.69 1.86 40.05
N TYR A 486 -16.87 2.87 40.36
CA TYR A 486 -16.21 2.98 41.66
C TYR A 486 -17.22 3.10 42.81
N ARG A 487 -18.30 3.87 42.63
CA ARG A 487 -19.41 3.92 43.61
C ARG A 487 -20.10 2.58 43.75
N GLY A 488 -20.33 1.87 42.64
CA GLY A 488 -20.86 0.50 42.65
C GLY A 488 -20.00 -0.45 43.50
N PHE A 489 -18.67 -0.42 43.30
CA PHE A 489 -17.71 -1.16 44.10
C PHE A 489 -17.77 -0.78 45.58
N CYS A 490 -17.73 0.51 45.89
CA CYS A 490 -17.79 1.02 47.26
C CYS A 490 -19.09 0.63 47.98
N ASN A 491 -20.23 0.64 47.28
CA ASN A 491 -21.51 0.23 47.86
C ASN A 491 -21.51 -1.27 48.19
N GLN A 492 -21.03 -2.12 47.28
CA GLN A 492 -20.86 -3.55 47.55
C GLN A 492 -19.89 -3.80 48.71
N PHE A 493 -18.81 -3.03 48.82
CA PHE A 493 -17.88 -3.11 49.94
C PHE A 493 -18.52 -2.71 51.27
N LYS A 494 -19.29 -1.61 51.31
CA LYS A 494 -20.09 -1.19 52.48
C LYS A 494 -21.05 -2.31 52.93
N HIS A 495 -21.69 -2.99 51.98
CA HIS A 495 -22.52 -4.17 52.29
C HIS A 495 -21.70 -5.33 52.85
N LYS A 496 -20.51 -5.63 52.32
CA LYS A 496 -19.61 -6.65 52.89
C LYS A 496 -19.21 -6.34 54.34
N LEU A 497 -18.97 -5.07 54.67
CA LEU A 497 -18.64 -4.65 56.04
C LEU A 497 -19.78 -4.87 57.05
N SER A 498 -21.03 -5.00 56.57
CA SER A 498 -22.20 -5.33 57.41
C SER A 498 -22.37 -6.83 57.69
N HIS A 499 -21.61 -7.69 57.00
CA HIS A 499 -21.60 -9.14 57.21
C HIS A 499 -20.48 -9.58 58.16
N SER A 500 -20.49 -10.86 58.57
CA SER A 500 -19.42 -11.45 59.39
C SER A 500 -18.07 -11.32 58.68
N PRO A 501 -16.97 -10.94 59.38
CA PRO A 501 -15.63 -10.84 58.80
C PRO A 501 -15.12 -12.12 58.12
N THR A 502 -15.65 -13.28 58.52
CA THR A 502 -15.26 -14.60 57.99
C THR A 502 -16.06 -15.04 56.76
N SER A 503 -17.12 -14.32 56.38
CA SER A 503 -17.94 -14.67 55.22
C SER A 503 -17.27 -14.16 53.94
N PRO A 504 -16.86 -15.03 53.00
CA PRO A 504 -16.34 -14.59 51.73
C PRO A 504 -17.47 -13.96 50.89
N VAL A 505 -17.24 -12.74 50.41
CA VAL A 505 -18.12 -12.06 49.45
C VAL A 505 -17.28 -11.73 48.23
N THR A 506 -17.70 -12.21 47.06
CA THR A 506 -17.07 -11.92 45.77
C THR A 506 -17.61 -10.61 45.23
N PHE A 507 -16.73 -9.72 44.74
CA PHE A 507 -17.14 -8.53 44.02
C PHE A 507 -17.71 -8.91 42.65
N LYS A 508 -18.85 -8.32 42.30
CA LYS A 508 -19.47 -8.50 40.97
C LYS A 508 -19.40 -7.18 40.20
N PRO A 509 -18.48 -7.06 39.22
CA PRO A 509 -18.43 -5.86 38.38
C PRO A 509 -19.67 -5.76 37.49
N GLU A 510 -20.03 -4.53 37.16
CA GLU A 510 -21.01 -4.24 36.10
C GLU A 510 -20.49 -4.75 34.75
N PRO A 511 -21.37 -5.10 33.79
CA PRO A 511 -20.92 -5.49 32.45
C PRO A 511 -20.11 -4.37 31.78
N ALA A 512 -19.25 -4.73 30.82
CA ALA A 512 -18.47 -3.75 30.05
C ALA A 512 -19.40 -2.93 29.15
N GLY A 513 -19.22 -1.61 29.16
CA GLY A 513 -20.09 -0.64 28.48
C GLY A 513 -19.76 -0.38 27.01
N HIS A 514 -19.08 -1.30 26.31
CA HIS A 514 -18.58 -1.08 24.93
C HIS A 514 -19.69 -0.71 23.93
N ALA A 515 -20.85 -1.38 24.00
CA ALA A 515 -21.99 -1.08 23.12
C ALA A 515 -22.60 0.30 23.38
N ASP A 516 -22.61 0.75 24.64
CA ASP A 516 -23.12 2.07 24.99
C ASP A 516 -22.13 3.18 24.60
N LEU A 517 -20.82 2.90 24.64
CA LEU A 517 -19.80 3.78 24.07
C LEU A 517 -19.96 3.90 22.55
N GLN A 518 -20.22 2.80 21.85
CA GLN A 518 -20.45 2.83 20.41
C GLN A 518 -21.65 3.73 20.03
N LYS A 519 -22.76 3.63 20.78
CA LYS A 519 -23.93 4.53 20.62
C LYS A 519 -23.57 5.99 20.91
N PHE A 520 -22.75 6.24 21.93
CA PHE A 520 -22.30 7.60 22.27
C PHE A 520 -21.43 8.20 21.18
N ILE A 521 -20.52 7.42 20.59
CA ILE A 521 -19.69 7.86 19.46
C ILE A 521 -20.56 8.17 18.25
N GLU A 522 -21.57 7.35 17.97
CA GLU A 522 -22.52 7.62 16.87
C GLU A 522 -23.29 8.92 17.10
N TYR A 523 -23.69 9.20 18.35
CA TYR A 523 -24.27 10.49 18.72
C TYR A 523 -23.31 11.67 18.45
N LEU A 524 -22.01 11.52 18.73
CA LEU A 524 -21.02 12.57 18.46
C LEU A 524 -20.84 12.88 16.96
N ARG A 525 -21.03 11.89 16.07
CA ARG A 525 -21.04 12.14 14.61
C ARG A 525 -22.14 13.12 14.19
N GLY A 526 -23.28 13.10 14.87
CA GLY A 526 -24.40 14.02 14.64
C GLY A 526 -24.28 15.37 15.35
N ASN A 527 -23.26 15.57 16.19
CA ASN A 527 -23.10 16.78 16.98
C ASN A 527 -22.56 17.94 16.12
N GLU A 528 -23.16 19.12 16.23
CA GLU A 528 -22.77 20.32 15.46
C GLU A 528 -21.33 20.77 15.76
N ARG A 529 -20.83 20.58 16.99
CA ARG A 529 -19.50 21.06 17.41
C ARG A 529 -18.37 20.15 16.95
N VAL A 530 -18.55 18.84 17.06
CA VAL A 530 -17.48 17.83 16.89
C VAL A 530 -17.77 16.80 15.80
N GLY A 531 -18.84 16.99 15.03
CA GLY A 531 -19.25 16.04 13.99
C GLY A 531 -18.24 15.90 12.86
N SER A 532 -17.53 16.98 12.50
CA SER A 532 -16.46 16.93 11.50
C SER A 532 -15.24 16.18 12.03
N GLU A 533 -14.80 16.49 13.26
CA GLU A 533 -13.70 15.79 13.94
C GLU A 533 -14.01 14.29 14.12
N SER A 534 -15.25 13.96 14.50
CA SER A 534 -15.71 12.57 14.68
C SER A 534 -15.71 11.75 13.38
N ARG A 535 -15.80 12.42 12.21
CA ARG A 535 -15.74 11.80 10.88
C ARG A 535 -14.31 11.69 10.34
N ASN A 536 -13.32 12.25 11.03
CA ASN A 536 -11.92 12.11 10.64
C ASN A 536 -11.52 10.61 10.60
N PRO A 537 -10.76 10.17 9.57
CA PRO A 537 -10.37 8.76 9.41
C PRO A 537 -9.67 8.16 10.63
N PHE A 538 -8.72 8.88 11.22
CA PHE A 538 -7.95 8.42 12.38
C PHE A 538 -8.82 8.37 13.64
N ARG A 539 -9.69 9.37 13.86
CA ARG A 539 -10.63 9.38 14.99
C ARG A 539 -11.65 8.25 14.90
N ASN A 540 -12.10 7.91 13.69
CA ASN A 540 -13.01 6.78 13.45
C ASN A 540 -12.33 5.44 13.82
N LEU A 541 -11.05 5.27 13.47
CA LEU A 541 -10.26 4.10 13.89
C LEU A 541 -10.05 4.07 15.41
N GLN A 542 -9.71 5.20 16.05
CA GLN A 542 -9.58 5.32 17.50
C GLN A 542 -10.89 4.98 18.23
N ALA A 543 -12.02 5.46 17.71
CA ALA A 543 -13.36 5.12 18.17
C ALA A 543 -13.63 3.61 18.12
N ALA A 544 -13.25 2.95 17.02
CA ALA A 544 -13.39 1.50 16.88
C ALA A 544 -12.53 0.74 17.90
N ILE A 545 -11.30 1.20 18.16
CA ILE A 545 -10.40 0.62 19.18
C ILE A 545 -11.00 0.76 20.59
N LEU A 546 -11.45 1.97 20.96
CA LEU A 546 -12.03 2.25 22.29
C LEU A 546 -13.32 1.45 22.55
N SER A 547 -14.20 1.37 21.55
CA SER A 547 -15.47 0.66 21.65
C SER A 547 -15.38 -0.84 21.39
N LYS A 548 -14.19 -1.36 21.03
CA LYS A 548 -14.01 -2.73 20.50
C LYS A 548 -14.95 -3.05 19.33
N GLY A 549 -15.37 -2.03 18.57
CA GLY A 549 -16.31 -2.09 17.44
C GLY A 549 -15.67 -2.54 16.12
N TYR A 550 -14.69 -3.45 16.18
CA TYR A 550 -13.85 -3.84 15.05
C TYR A 550 -14.66 -4.43 13.88
N ASP A 551 -15.67 -5.25 14.18
CA ASP A 551 -16.51 -5.91 13.18
C ASP A 551 -17.18 -4.89 12.23
N SER A 552 -17.93 -3.95 12.81
CA SER A 552 -18.61 -2.91 12.05
C SER A 552 -17.63 -2.01 11.30
N TYR A 553 -16.54 -1.60 11.94
CA TYR A 553 -15.59 -0.66 11.34
C TYR A 553 -14.88 -1.27 10.13
N PHE A 554 -14.26 -2.44 10.29
CA PHE A 554 -13.49 -3.07 9.20
C PHE A 554 -14.38 -3.53 8.06
N SER A 555 -15.60 -4.01 8.35
CA SER A 555 -16.57 -4.36 7.32
C SER A 555 -17.02 -3.17 6.49
N LEU A 556 -17.24 -2.00 7.10
CA LEU A 556 -17.62 -0.77 6.39
C LEU A 556 -16.43 -0.19 5.62
N PHE A 557 -15.24 -0.16 6.23
CA PHE A 557 -14.05 0.37 5.57
C PHE A 557 -13.61 -0.50 4.38
N ALA A 558 -13.66 -1.83 4.49
CA ALA A 558 -13.40 -2.74 3.37
C ALA A 558 -14.33 -2.49 2.17
N LYS A 559 -15.62 -2.24 2.43
CA LYS A 559 -16.59 -1.88 1.38
C LYS A 559 -16.24 -0.56 0.72
N ALA A 560 -15.81 0.44 1.51
CA ALA A 560 -15.38 1.72 0.98
C ALA A 560 -14.12 1.58 0.08
N VAL A 561 -13.11 0.82 0.53
CA VAL A 561 -11.90 0.51 -0.26
C VAL A 561 -12.26 -0.16 -1.58
N SER A 562 -13.17 -1.14 -1.55
CA SER A 562 -13.66 -1.80 -2.76
C SER A 562 -14.33 -0.82 -3.73
N GLN A 563 -15.22 0.05 -3.24
CA GLN A 563 -15.93 1.05 -4.06
C GLN A 563 -14.98 2.10 -4.66
N VAL A 564 -14.02 2.60 -3.88
CA VAL A 564 -13.01 3.58 -4.33
C VAL A 564 -12.13 2.97 -5.42
N ASN A 565 -11.63 1.75 -5.22
CA ASN A 565 -10.79 1.07 -6.21
C ASN A 565 -11.54 0.78 -7.52
N ILE A 566 -12.79 0.34 -7.44
CA ILE A 566 -13.63 0.13 -8.63
C ILE A 566 -13.85 1.45 -9.37
N LYS A 567 -14.01 2.57 -8.65
CA LYS A 567 -14.19 3.90 -9.26
C LYS A 567 -12.94 4.36 -10.01
N HIS A 568 -11.75 4.10 -9.49
CA HIS A 568 -10.48 4.50 -10.12
C HIS A 568 -10.08 3.58 -11.28
N TYR A 569 -10.22 2.26 -11.10
CA TYR A 569 -9.62 1.26 -12.00
C TYR A 569 -10.61 0.42 -12.79
N GLY A 570 -11.91 0.46 -12.47
CA GLY A 570 -12.94 -0.31 -13.16
C GLY A 570 -12.62 -1.81 -13.20
N THR A 571 -12.56 -2.38 -14.41
CA THR A 571 -12.26 -3.80 -14.64
C THR A 571 -10.81 -4.18 -14.33
N SER A 572 -9.91 -3.21 -14.24
CA SER A 572 -8.48 -3.41 -13.95
C SER A 572 -8.16 -3.41 -12.46
N SER A 573 -9.15 -3.15 -11.58
CA SER A 573 -8.96 -3.13 -10.13
C SER A 573 -8.41 -4.46 -9.63
N ILE A 574 -7.29 -4.46 -8.92
CA ILE A 574 -6.77 -5.62 -8.18
C ILE A 574 -7.61 -5.96 -6.94
N VAL A 575 -8.31 -4.97 -6.37
CA VAL A 575 -9.11 -5.13 -5.16
C VAL A 575 -10.40 -5.90 -5.46
N PRO A 576 -10.73 -6.96 -4.68
CA PRO A 576 -11.97 -7.71 -4.85
C PRO A 576 -13.23 -6.86 -4.65
N VAL A 577 -14.29 -7.18 -5.40
CA VAL A 577 -15.59 -6.52 -5.26
C VAL A 577 -16.32 -7.03 -4.02
N VAL A 578 -16.65 -6.11 -3.10
CA VAL A 578 -17.47 -6.41 -1.93
C VAL A 578 -18.87 -5.86 -2.15
N ASN A 579 -19.84 -6.75 -2.35
CA ASN A 579 -21.23 -6.37 -2.51
C ASN A 579 -21.79 -5.83 -1.18
N GLY A 580 -22.49 -4.69 -1.23
CA GLY A 580 -23.09 -4.10 -0.04
C GLY A 580 -23.82 -2.79 -0.30
N LEU A 581 -24.49 -2.29 0.73
CA LEU A 581 -25.08 -0.96 0.72
C LEU A 581 -23.99 0.13 0.55
N PRO A 582 -24.33 1.29 -0.04
CA PRO A 582 -23.43 2.42 -0.11
C PRO A 582 -22.94 2.81 1.29
N VAL A 583 -21.65 3.09 1.40
CA VAL A 583 -21.00 3.45 2.66
C VAL A 583 -21.06 4.98 2.83
N ASP A 584 -21.05 5.44 4.08
CA ASP A 584 -20.95 6.87 4.40
C ASP A 584 -19.72 7.52 3.75
N GLU A 585 -19.86 8.78 3.34
CA GLU A 585 -18.84 9.54 2.60
C GLU A 585 -17.52 9.64 3.38
N SER A 586 -17.58 9.67 4.72
CA SER A 586 -16.39 9.69 5.58
C SER A 586 -15.49 8.45 5.39
N PHE A 587 -16.07 7.26 5.19
CA PHE A 587 -15.30 6.05 4.92
C PHE A 587 -14.75 6.02 3.50
N LEU A 588 -15.46 6.61 2.53
CA LEU A 588 -14.95 6.74 1.15
C LEU A 588 -13.73 7.66 1.09
N ILE A 589 -13.79 8.81 1.77
CA ILE A 589 -12.65 9.73 1.88
C ILE A 589 -11.47 9.03 2.58
N ALA A 590 -11.74 8.32 3.68
CA ALA A 590 -10.72 7.56 4.39
C ALA A 590 -10.10 6.44 3.54
N ALA A 591 -10.87 5.82 2.65
CA ALA A 591 -10.39 4.74 1.79
C ALA A 591 -9.56 5.24 0.61
N ASP A 592 -9.75 6.50 0.22
CA ASP A 592 -8.94 7.23 -0.78
C ASP A 592 -7.68 7.86 -0.17
N ASP A 593 -7.54 7.84 1.17
CA ASP A 593 -6.36 8.33 1.91
C ASP A 593 -5.39 7.16 2.20
N ASP A 594 -4.23 7.19 1.56
CA ASP A 594 -3.18 6.16 1.67
C ASP A 594 -2.73 5.89 3.12
N GLU A 595 -2.60 6.93 3.95
CA GLU A 595 -2.11 6.79 5.32
C GLU A 595 -3.19 6.22 6.23
N ALA A 596 -4.45 6.62 6.02
CA ALA A 596 -5.59 6.04 6.72
C ALA A 596 -5.77 4.56 6.37
N LEU A 597 -5.62 4.19 5.09
CA LEU A 597 -5.68 2.80 4.62
C LEU A 597 -4.52 1.96 5.17
N LYS A 598 -3.29 2.47 5.12
CA LYS A 598 -2.10 1.85 5.77
C LYS A 598 -2.38 1.57 7.24
N MET A 599 -2.83 2.59 7.99
CA MET A 599 -3.13 2.48 9.41
C MET A 599 -4.19 1.42 9.70
N ALA A 600 -5.32 1.46 8.97
CA ALA A 600 -6.40 0.50 9.15
C ALA A 600 -5.96 -0.93 8.83
N ALA A 601 -5.18 -1.14 7.75
CA ALA A 601 -4.64 -2.45 7.38
C ALA A 601 -3.69 -2.99 8.47
N HIS A 602 -2.76 -2.18 8.97
CA HIS A 602 -1.85 -2.60 10.03
C HIS A 602 -2.55 -2.85 11.37
N VAL A 603 -3.51 -2.00 11.77
CA VAL A 603 -4.32 -2.23 12.98
C VAL A 603 -5.14 -3.51 12.83
N TYR A 604 -5.76 -3.75 11.67
CA TYR A 604 -6.48 -4.99 11.40
C TYR A 604 -5.60 -6.23 11.57
N LEU A 605 -4.39 -6.24 11.01
CA LEU A 605 -3.44 -7.35 11.13
C LEU A 605 -3.08 -7.64 12.60
N VAL A 606 -2.85 -6.59 13.40
CA VAL A 606 -2.57 -6.71 14.83
C VAL A 606 -3.80 -7.27 15.58
N VAL A 607 -4.96 -6.64 15.42
CA VAL A 607 -6.22 -6.99 16.11
C VAL A 607 -6.65 -8.42 15.75
N LYS A 608 -6.46 -8.85 14.50
CA LYS A 608 -6.67 -10.24 14.07
C LYS A 608 -5.73 -11.21 14.81
N SER A 609 -4.44 -10.88 14.91
CA SER A 609 -3.45 -11.77 15.52
C SER A 609 -3.67 -12.04 17.02
N ILE A 610 -4.23 -11.06 17.74
CA ILE A 610 -4.54 -11.15 19.17
C ILE A 610 -5.98 -11.61 19.46
N GLY A 611 -6.76 -11.95 18.43
CA GLY A 611 -8.12 -12.48 18.57
C GLY A 611 -9.21 -11.45 18.90
N TYR A 612 -8.97 -10.18 18.62
CA TYR A 612 -9.98 -9.11 18.82
C TYR A 612 -10.95 -8.98 17.64
N ALA A 613 -10.52 -9.44 16.46
CA ALA A 613 -11.37 -9.51 15.28
C ALA A 613 -12.23 -10.78 15.32
N PRO A 614 -13.46 -10.75 14.77
CA PRO A 614 -14.25 -11.95 14.55
C PRO A 614 -13.47 -13.03 13.79
N VAL A 615 -13.61 -14.28 14.25
CA VAL A 615 -12.98 -15.47 13.63
C VAL A 615 -13.77 -15.96 12.40
N ASP A 616 -14.92 -15.35 12.13
CA ASP A 616 -15.79 -15.72 11.01
C ASP A 616 -15.07 -15.59 9.65
N THR A 617 -15.23 -16.61 8.79
CA THR A 617 -14.56 -16.68 7.48
C THR A 617 -15.02 -15.54 6.57
N GLN A 618 -16.32 -15.23 6.57
CA GLN A 618 -16.87 -14.17 5.71
C GLN A 618 -16.36 -12.79 6.16
N PHE A 619 -16.31 -12.55 7.48
CA PHE A 619 -15.67 -11.37 8.03
C PHE A 619 -14.18 -11.31 7.66
N TYR A 620 -13.45 -12.43 7.81
CA TYR A 620 -12.03 -12.50 7.48
C TYR A 620 -11.76 -12.13 6.01
N GLU A 621 -12.52 -12.71 5.09
CA GLU A 621 -12.44 -12.38 3.66
C GLU A 621 -12.78 -10.92 3.40
N THR A 622 -13.86 -10.41 3.98
CA THR A 622 -14.31 -9.03 3.78
C THR A 622 -13.27 -8.03 4.30
N ALA A 623 -12.84 -8.17 5.55
CA ALA A 623 -11.88 -7.25 6.16
C ALA A 623 -10.50 -7.30 5.48
N SER A 624 -10.09 -8.45 4.94
CA SER A 624 -8.82 -8.59 4.20
C SER A 624 -8.77 -7.76 2.91
N VAL A 625 -9.90 -7.29 2.40
CA VAL A 625 -9.96 -6.34 1.27
C VAL A 625 -9.24 -5.03 1.58
N MET A 626 -9.16 -4.60 2.85
CA MET A 626 -8.34 -3.43 3.23
C MET A 626 -6.86 -3.67 2.96
N VAL A 627 -6.36 -4.88 3.23
CA VAL A 627 -4.97 -5.25 2.95
C VAL A 627 -4.76 -5.35 1.43
N ALA A 628 -5.75 -5.85 0.67
CA ALA A 628 -5.71 -5.82 -0.79
C ALA A 628 -5.69 -4.39 -1.36
N GLY A 629 -6.43 -3.46 -0.76
CA GLY A 629 -6.35 -2.04 -1.11
C GLY A 629 -4.97 -1.45 -0.82
N TYR A 630 -4.39 -1.76 0.33
CA TYR A 630 -3.02 -1.34 0.63
C TYR A 630 -1.99 -1.95 -0.34
N LEU A 631 -2.19 -3.17 -0.82
CA LEU A 631 -1.38 -3.74 -1.90
C LEU A 631 -1.47 -2.94 -3.20
N SER A 632 -2.64 -2.36 -3.51
CA SER A 632 -2.79 -1.43 -4.64
C SER A 632 -1.93 -0.20 -4.50
N ASN A 633 -1.93 0.41 -3.31
CA ASN A 633 -1.08 1.56 -3.04
C ASN A 633 0.42 1.22 -3.17
N LEU A 634 0.83 0.00 -2.81
CA LEU A 634 2.21 -0.46 -3.00
C LEU A 634 2.56 -0.69 -4.47
N GLU A 635 1.63 -1.26 -5.26
CA GLU A 635 1.78 -1.46 -6.71
C GLU A 635 1.92 -0.11 -7.43
N GLU A 636 1.04 0.87 -7.14
CA GLU A 636 1.07 2.21 -7.73
C GLU A 636 2.38 2.95 -7.46
N ARG A 637 3.00 2.69 -6.30
CA ARG A 637 4.29 3.26 -5.91
C ARG A 637 5.50 2.46 -6.44
N GLY A 638 5.27 1.34 -7.12
CA GLY A 638 6.31 0.46 -7.65
C GLY A 638 7.10 -0.32 -6.57
N LEU A 639 6.56 -0.47 -5.36
CA LEU A 639 7.22 -1.14 -4.23
C LEU A 639 6.94 -2.65 -4.24
N TYR A 640 7.25 -3.31 -5.36
CA TYR A 640 6.94 -4.72 -5.59
C TYR A 640 7.60 -5.68 -4.59
N ASP A 641 8.76 -5.34 -4.03
CA ASP A 641 9.49 -6.17 -3.06
C ASP A 641 8.71 -6.43 -1.77
N LEU A 642 7.81 -5.50 -1.40
CA LEU A 642 7.04 -5.60 -0.16
C LEU A 642 5.74 -6.39 -0.34
N ILE A 643 5.22 -6.48 -1.56
CA ILE A 643 3.91 -7.08 -1.87
C ILE A 643 3.81 -8.53 -1.38
N PRO A 644 4.80 -9.43 -1.59
CA PRO A 644 4.72 -10.82 -1.12
C PRO A 644 4.52 -10.96 0.40
N LEU A 645 5.10 -10.05 1.20
CA LEU A 645 4.90 -10.05 2.65
C LEU A 645 3.43 -9.84 3.01
N TYR A 646 2.81 -8.79 2.47
CA TYR A 646 1.42 -8.46 2.77
C TYR A 646 0.42 -9.43 2.14
N ALA A 647 0.67 -9.86 0.89
CA ALA A 647 -0.16 -10.84 0.20
C ALA A 647 -0.27 -12.16 0.99
N SER A 648 0.83 -12.60 1.61
CA SER A 648 0.85 -13.81 2.44
C SER A 648 -0.01 -13.74 3.71
N LEU A 649 -0.55 -12.57 4.06
CA LEU A 649 -1.42 -12.35 5.22
C LEU A 649 -2.92 -12.36 4.83
N LEU A 650 -3.23 -12.45 3.54
CA LEU A 650 -4.59 -12.55 2.99
C LEU A 650 -5.13 -13.99 3.07
N PRO A 651 -6.45 -14.19 2.91
CA PRO A 651 -7.04 -15.51 2.62
C PRO A 651 -6.38 -16.11 1.37
N THR A 652 -6.20 -17.43 1.32
CA THR A 652 -5.46 -18.12 0.25
C THR A 652 -5.97 -17.78 -1.15
N ASP A 653 -7.28 -17.83 -1.34
CA ASP A 653 -7.89 -17.61 -2.66
C ASP A 653 -7.80 -16.13 -3.07
N MET A 654 -7.92 -15.22 -2.10
CA MET A 654 -7.73 -13.79 -2.32
C MET A 654 -6.27 -13.46 -2.63
N CYS A 655 -5.32 -14.07 -1.91
CA CYS A 655 -3.89 -13.94 -2.18
C CYS A 655 -3.60 -14.34 -3.63
N HIS A 656 -4.08 -15.50 -4.08
CA HIS A 656 -3.86 -15.95 -5.46
C HIS A 656 -4.47 -14.99 -6.48
N SER A 657 -5.71 -14.54 -6.25
CA SER A 657 -6.41 -13.61 -7.14
C SER A 657 -5.72 -12.24 -7.24
N VAL A 658 -5.45 -11.58 -6.11
CA VAL A 658 -4.82 -10.25 -6.08
C VAL A 658 -3.41 -10.31 -6.66
N PHE A 659 -2.61 -11.28 -6.21
CA PHE A 659 -1.23 -11.40 -6.63
C PHE A 659 -1.11 -11.76 -8.12
N SER A 660 -2.03 -12.56 -8.66
CA SER A 660 -2.05 -12.89 -10.09
C SER A 660 -2.18 -11.67 -11.01
N ARG A 661 -2.93 -10.66 -10.56
CA ARG A 661 -3.13 -9.40 -11.29
C ARG A 661 -1.92 -8.48 -11.19
N ILE A 662 -1.32 -8.36 -10.00
CA ILE A 662 -0.10 -7.54 -9.80
C ILE A 662 1.08 -8.09 -10.63
N LEU A 663 1.27 -9.43 -10.63
CA LEU A 663 2.40 -10.04 -11.32
C LEU A 663 2.39 -9.77 -12.84
N ILE A 664 1.23 -9.63 -13.47
CA ILE A 664 1.16 -9.50 -14.94
C ILE A 664 1.76 -8.18 -15.45
N GLU A 665 1.81 -7.16 -14.58
CA GLU A 665 2.36 -5.85 -14.90
C GLU A 665 3.89 -5.82 -14.80
N ILE A 666 4.52 -6.81 -14.14
CA ILE A 666 5.98 -6.92 -14.04
C ILE A 666 6.56 -7.53 -15.33
N THR A 667 7.32 -6.72 -16.05
CA THR A 667 7.88 -7.06 -17.37
C THR A 667 9.32 -7.56 -17.31
N ASP A 668 10.14 -7.07 -16.37
CA ASP A 668 11.55 -7.42 -16.32
C ASP A 668 11.81 -8.86 -15.83
N PRO A 669 12.62 -9.67 -16.54
CA PRO A 669 12.91 -11.05 -16.14
C PRO A 669 13.67 -11.22 -14.81
N GLN A 670 14.47 -10.24 -14.39
CA GLN A 670 15.17 -10.33 -13.09
C GLN A 670 14.19 -10.06 -11.96
N ASP A 671 13.34 -9.05 -12.10
CA ASP A 671 12.28 -8.74 -11.14
C ASP A 671 11.32 -9.93 -10.98
N ARG A 672 10.96 -10.62 -12.06
CA ARG A 672 10.16 -11.86 -11.99
C ARG A 672 10.82 -12.93 -11.11
N LYS A 673 12.12 -13.16 -11.30
CA LYS A 673 12.88 -14.13 -10.48
C LYS A 673 12.97 -13.69 -9.01
N GLN A 674 13.14 -12.40 -8.76
CA GLN A 674 13.14 -11.83 -7.40
C GLN A 674 11.79 -12.03 -6.72
N GLN A 675 10.69 -11.74 -7.42
CA GLN A 675 9.33 -11.97 -6.91
C GLN A 675 9.06 -13.44 -6.60
N ILE A 676 9.46 -14.37 -7.47
CA ILE A 676 9.34 -15.83 -7.21
C ILE A 676 10.08 -16.22 -5.92
N ARG A 677 11.30 -15.69 -5.71
CA ARG A 677 12.05 -15.94 -4.47
C ARG A 677 11.33 -15.39 -3.24
N HIS A 678 10.76 -14.19 -3.33
CA HIS A 678 10.00 -13.60 -2.24
C HIS A 678 8.69 -14.35 -1.94
N MET A 679 7.96 -14.81 -2.96
CA MET A 679 6.79 -15.67 -2.79
C MET A 679 7.15 -16.94 -2.02
N GLN A 680 8.23 -17.62 -2.43
CA GLN A 680 8.72 -18.83 -1.76
C GLN A 680 9.13 -18.54 -0.32
N LYS A 681 9.83 -17.43 -0.06
CA LYS A 681 10.21 -16.98 1.28
C LYS A 681 9.00 -16.79 2.20
N HIS A 682 7.89 -16.25 1.68
CA HIS A 682 6.69 -15.99 2.46
C HIS A 682 5.66 -17.13 2.46
N GLY A 683 5.97 -18.25 1.79
CA GLY A 683 5.14 -19.46 1.76
C GLY A 683 3.94 -19.41 0.81
N ILE A 684 4.00 -18.55 -0.22
CA ILE A 684 2.95 -18.44 -1.25
C ILE A 684 3.19 -19.51 -2.32
N ASP A 685 2.14 -20.25 -2.69
CA ASP A 685 2.22 -21.25 -3.76
C ASP A 685 2.26 -20.56 -5.13
N VAL A 686 3.45 -20.56 -5.74
CA VAL A 686 3.68 -19.98 -7.07
C VAL A 686 2.81 -20.63 -8.13
N ALA A 687 2.61 -21.96 -8.09
CA ALA A 687 1.82 -22.65 -9.10
C ALA A 687 0.34 -22.26 -9.00
N ALA A 688 -0.20 -22.16 -7.79
CA ALA A 688 -1.60 -21.76 -7.58
C ALA A 688 -1.86 -20.30 -8.01
N VAL A 689 -0.92 -19.38 -7.77
CA VAL A 689 -1.01 -18.00 -8.25
C VAL A 689 -1.03 -17.95 -9.78
N LEU A 690 -0.15 -18.69 -10.45
CA LEU A 690 -0.10 -18.71 -11.93
C LEU A 690 -1.33 -19.39 -12.54
N ASP A 691 -1.90 -20.40 -11.87
CA ASP A 691 -3.17 -21.00 -12.28
C ASP A 691 -4.34 -20.01 -12.13
N ALA A 692 -4.36 -19.22 -11.05
CA ALA A 692 -5.33 -18.15 -10.87
C ALA A 692 -5.18 -17.05 -11.95
N GLN A 693 -3.93 -16.69 -12.29
CA GLN A 693 -3.62 -15.73 -13.35
C GLN A 693 -4.18 -16.19 -14.70
N TRP A 694 -3.89 -17.44 -15.07
CA TRP A 694 -4.36 -18.01 -16.33
C TRP A 694 -5.89 -18.10 -16.37
N SER A 695 -6.53 -18.55 -15.29
CA SER A 695 -7.99 -18.64 -15.20
C SER A 695 -8.66 -17.28 -15.37
N TRP A 696 -8.12 -16.24 -14.72
CA TRP A 696 -8.63 -14.87 -14.83
C TRP A 696 -8.53 -14.33 -16.26
N LEU A 697 -7.36 -14.44 -16.90
CA LEU A 697 -7.16 -13.91 -18.25
C LEU A 697 -7.95 -14.70 -19.29
N SER A 698 -7.98 -16.03 -19.19
CA SER A 698 -8.68 -16.89 -20.16
C SER A 698 -10.20 -16.80 -20.08
N ALA A 699 -10.78 -16.39 -18.94
CA ALA A 699 -12.23 -16.22 -18.80
C ALA A 699 -12.81 -15.19 -19.79
N GLY A 700 -12.05 -14.15 -20.13
CA GLY A 700 -12.45 -13.11 -21.09
C GLY A 700 -12.35 -13.50 -22.57
N VAL A 701 -11.67 -14.59 -22.90
CA VAL A 701 -11.36 -15.01 -24.29
C VAL A 701 -12.52 -15.80 -24.94
N SER A 702 -13.67 -15.90 -24.26
CA SER A 702 -14.68 -16.94 -24.47
C SER A 702 -15.70 -16.70 -25.61
N SER A 703 -15.47 -15.74 -26.51
CA SER A 703 -16.26 -15.64 -27.75
C SER A 703 -15.42 -15.13 -28.91
N ILE A 704 -14.66 -16.04 -29.53
CA ILE A 704 -14.04 -15.75 -30.82
C ILE A 704 -15.17 -15.75 -31.85
N GLU A 705 -15.66 -14.56 -32.19
CA GLU A 705 -16.27 -14.35 -33.49
C GLU A 705 -15.22 -14.75 -34.52
N HIS A 706 -15.54 -15.73 -35.37
CA HIS A 706 -14.72 -16.03 -36.53
C HIS A 706 -14.66 -14.75 -37.37
N SER A 707 -13.60 -13.95 -37.20
CA SER A 707 -13.35 -12.83 -38.08
C SER A 707 -13.20 -13.44 -39.47
N SER A 708 -14.16 -13.18 -40.33
CA SER A 708 -14.25 -13.78 -41.67
C SER A 708 -13.20 -13.20 -42.63
N SER A 709 -12.10 -12.67 -42.11
CA SER A 709 -11.25 -11.72 -42.82
C SER A 709 -9.78 -11.83 -42.47
N VAL A 710 -9.17 -13.03 -42.50
CA VAL A 710 -7.70 -13.10 -42.47
C VAL A 710 -7.21 -14.05 -43.58
N THR A 711 -6.31 -13.49 -44.41
CA THR A 711 -5.54 -14.02 -45.56
C THR A 711 -6.20 -14.22 -46.95
N GLY A 712 -7.17 -13.39 -47.35
CA GLY A 712 -7.86 -13.50 -48.66
C GLY A 712 -7.22 -12.82 -49.89
N TYR A 713 -5.88 -12.72 -50.05
CA TYR A 713 -5.30 -12.16 -51.30
C TYR A 713 -4.84 -13.24 -52.28
N SER A 714 -5.08 -13.03 -53.57
CA SER A 714 -4.60 -14.00 -54.57
C SER A 714 -3.10 -13.78 -54.87
N ARG A 715 -2.35 -14.88 -54.88
CA ARG A 715 -0.92 -14.97 -55.19
C ARG A 715 -0.66 -15.01 -56.69
N VAL A 716 -1.73 -15.15 -57.49
CA VAL A 716 -1.73 -15.05 -58.94
C VAL A 716 -2.78 -14.04 -59.39
N VAL A 717 -2.33 -12.90 -59.92
CA VAL A 717 -3.23 -11.82 -60.37
C VAL A 717 -3.25 -11.77 -61.89
N ARG A 718 -4.43 -11.50 -62.46
CA ARG A 718 -4.57 -11.14 -63.88
C ARG A 718 -4.35 -9.65 -64.05
N ARG A 719 -3.37 -9.28 -64.86
CA ARG A 719 -3.15 -7.91 -65.32
C ARG A 719 -4.29 -7.48 -66.26
N PRO A 720 -4.47 -6.16 -66.48
CA PRO A 720 -5.48 -5.63 -67.41
C PRO A 720 -5.35 -6.15 -68.84
N ASP A 721 -4.15 -6.60 -69.23
CA ASP A 721 -3.83 -7.22 -70.53
C ASP A 721 -4.22 -8.72 -70.61
N GLY A 722 -4.83 -9.27 -69.56
CA GLY A 722 -5.23 -10.68 -69.47
C GLY A 722 -4.10 -11.64 -69.07
N THR A 723 -2.86 -11.17 -68.91
CA THR A 723 -1.73 -12.01 -68.50
C THR A 723 -1.78 -12.31 -67.00
N ARG A 724 -1.52 -13.56 -66.62
CA ARG A 724 -1.38 -13.97 -65.21
C ARG A 724 0.05 -13.72 -64.75
N VAL A 725 0.22 -13.16 -63.56
CA VAL A 725 1.54 -12.89 -62.96
C VAL A 725 1.51 -13.26 -61.48
N LEU A 726 2.64 -13.77 -61.00
CA LEU A 726 2.85 -14.02 -59.57
C LEU A 726 2.92 -12.70 -58.80
N VAL A 727 2.51 -12.74 -57.55
CA VAL A 727 2.63 -11.61 -56.61
C VAL A 727 3.73 -11.94 -55.61
N PRO A 728 4.70 -11.05 -55.36
CA PRO A 728 5.70 -11.31 -54.33
C PRO A 728 5.04 -11.42 -52.96
N PRO A 729 5.64 -12.15 -52.01
CA PRO A 729 5.15 -12.20 -50.64
C PRO A 729 4.91 -10.79 -50.09
N LYS A 730 3.85 -10.61 -49.31
CA LYS A 730 3.50 -9.30 -48.73
C LYS A 730 4.44 -8.93 -47.58
N LYS A 731 4.71 -7.63 -47.45
CA LYS A 731 5.55 -7.02 -46.39
C LYS A 731 4.82 -6.74 -45.08
N ASP A 732 3.50 -6.82 -45.12
CA ASP A 732 2.58 -6.58 -44.00
C ASP A 732 1.56 -7.72 -43.99
N LEU A 733 2.10 -8.94 -43.92
CA LEU A 733 1.36 -10.18 -43.93
C LEU A 733 0.80 -10.48 -42.53
N ILE A 734 1.57 -10.14 -41.50
CA ILE A 734 1.28 -10.45 -40.09
C ILE A 734 0.64 -9.27 -39.36
N GLY A 735 1.04 -8.05 -39.73
CA GLY A 735 0.68 -6.83 -39.01
C GLY A 735 1.65 -6.50 -37.86
N THR A 736 1.49 -5.30 -37.31
CA THR A 736 2.36 -4.75 -36.27
C THR A 736 1.66 -4.49 -34.93
N SER A 737 0.33 -4.40 -34.91
CA SER A 737 -0.44 -4.08 -33.70
C SER A 737 -0.88 -5.33 -32.94
N MET A 738 -0.75 -5.29 -31.61
CA MET A 738 -1.28 -6.31 -30.69
C MET A 738 -2.22 -5.67 -29.67
N ALA A 739 -3.26 -6.41 -29.31
CA ALA A 739 -4.14 -6.01 -28.21
C ALA A 739 -3.45 -6.27 -26.86
N ASP A 740 -3.74 -5.41 -25.88
CA ASP A 740 -3.20 -5.54 -24.52
C ASP A 740 -3.57 -6.87 -23.86
N GLU A 741 -4.77 -7.40 -24.15
CA GLU A 741 -5.22 -8.71 -23.66
C GLU A 741 -4.35 -9.86 -24.18
N ASP A 742 -3.95 -9.82 -25.45
CA ASP A 742 -3.09 -10.85 -26.06
C ASP A 742 -1.66 -10.76 -25.51
N GLU A 743 -1.16 -9.54 -25.30
CA GLU A 743 0.13 -9.28 -24.65
C GLU A 743 0.15 -9.83 -23.21
N LYS A 744 -0.90 -9.60 -22.42
CA LYS A 744 -1.05 -10.17 -21.07
C LYS A 744 -1.10 -11.69 -21.09
N MET A 745 -1.78 -12.31 -22.05
CA MET A 745 -1.79 -13.77 -22.19
C MET A 745 -0.39 -14.35 -22.47
N ILE A 746 0.41 -13.69 -23.31
CA ILE A 746 1.80 -14.10 -23.58
C ILE A 746 2.64 -13.96 -22.31
N ARG A 747 2.54 -12.83 -21.60
CA ARG A 747 3.26 -12.61 -20.32
C ARG A 747 2.94 -13.68 -19.28
N SER A 748 1.71 -14.19 -19.25
CA SER A 748 1.35 -15.28 -18.33
C SER A 748 2.16 -16.56 -18.58
N LEU A 749 2.45 -16.88 -19.86
CA LEU A 749 3.33 -18.00 -20.21
C LEU A 749 4.80 -17.71 -19.86
N GLU A 750 5.26 -16.47 -19.98
CA GLU A 750 6.62 -16.08 -19.58
C GLU A 750 6.83 -16.20 -18.05
N TRP A 751 5.77 -15.96 -17.26
CA TRP A 751 5.79 -16.23 -15.83
C TRP A 751 5.93 -17.72 -15.52
N LEU A 752 5.22 -18.60 -16.26
CA LEU A 752 5.40 -20.05 -16.16
C LEU A 752 6.83 -20.48 -16.55
N ARG A 753 7.42 -19.87 -17.58
CA ARG A 753 8.83 -20.07 -17.96
C ARG A 753 9.76 -19.65 -16.82
N SER A 754 9.50 -18.51 -16.18
CA SER A 754 10.32 -17.96 -15.09
C SER A 754 10.25 -18.79 -13.80
N ALA A 755 9.08 -19.38 -13.50
CA ALA A 755 8.88 -20.23 -12.33
C ALA A 755 9.65 -21.57 -12.40
N GLY A 756 9.92 -22.06 -13.61
CA GLY A 756 10.60 -23.34 -13.84
C GLY A 756 9.73 -24.56 -13.52
N GLY A 757 10.06 -25.71 -14.12
CA GLY A 757 9.37 -26.98 -13.84
C GLY A 757 7.91 -27.09 -14.35
N GLN A 758 7.43 -26.11 -15.12
CA GLN A 758 6.05 -26.06 -15.64
C GLN A 758 5.94 -26.44 -17.13
N TRP A 759 6.90 -27.22 -17.68
CA TRP A 759 6.96 -27.57 -19.11
C TRP A 759 5.64 -28.08 -19.68
N ASP A 760 4.99 -29.03 -19.00
CA ASP A 760 3.72 -29.60 -19.45
C ASP A 760 2.60 -28.55 -19.53
N LYS A 761 2.56 -27.60 -18.59
CA LYS A 761 1.61 -26.49 -18.62
C LYS A 761 1.93 -25.52 -19.75
N ILE A 762 3.19 -25.12 -19.92
CA ILE A 762 3.62 -24.24 -21.02
C ILE A 762 3.18 -24.81 -22.37
N CYS A 763 3.47 -26.08 -22.63
CA CYS A 763 3.11 -26.75 -23.88
C CYS A 763 1.59 -26.83 -24.09
N LYS A 764 0.82 -27.15 -23.05
CA LYS A 764 -0.65 -27.24 -23.13
C LYS A 764 -1.30 -25.87 -23.35
N LEU A 765 -0.92 -24.89 -22.53
CA LEU A 765 -1.50 -23.55 -22.54
C LEU A 765 -1.03 -22.74 -23.75
N GLY A 766 0.23 -22.89 -24.15
CA GLY A 766 0.78 -22.28 -25.36
C GLY A 766 0.16 -22.86 -26.64
N ALA A 767 -0.05 -24.18 -26.74
CA ALA A 767 -0.79 -24.78 -27.85
C ALA A 767 -2.22 -24.22 -27.95
N TRP A 768 -2.89 -24.10 -26.80
CA TRP A 768 -4.22 -23.49 -26.73
C TRP A 768 -4.20 -22.01 -27.19
N LEU A 769 -3.22 -21.24 -26.73
CA LEU A 769 -3.10 -19.82 -27.06
C LEU A 769 -2.82 -19.59 -28.55
N TYR A 770 -1.85 -20.31 -29.13
CA TYR A 770 -1.62 -20.29 -30.58
C TYR A 770 -2.90 -20.63 -31.36
N ARG A 771 -3.62 -21.69 -30.94
CA ARG A 771 -4.87 -22.10 -31.58
C ARG A 771 -5.89 -20.95 -31.59
N LYS A 772 -6.06 -20.26 -30.46
CA LYS A 772 -6.96 -19.11 -30.36
C LYS A 772 -6.49 -17.92 -31.22
N PHE A 773 -5.19 -17.61 -31.26
CA PHE A 773 -4.65 -16.56 -32.13
C PHE A 773 -4.89 -16.86 -33.62
N PHE A 774 -4.62 -18.08 -34.07
CA PHE A 774 -4.84 -18.46 -35.47
C PHE A 774 -6.33 -18.49 -35.85
N VAL A 775 -7.22 -19.01 -35.00
CA VAL A 775 -8.67 -19.00 -35.28
C VAL A 775 -9.24 -17.58 -35.31
N ALA A 776 -8.72 -16.66 -34.49
CA ALA A 776 -9.12 -15.26 -34.49
C ALA A 776 -8.45 -14.42 -35.60
N GLY A 777 -7.44 -14.95 -36.29
CA GLY A 777 -6.68 -14.22 -37.30
C GLY A 777 -5.60 -13.28 -36.77
N LYS A 778 -5.21 -13.43 -35.50
CA LYS A 778 -4.24 -12.57 -34.79
C LYS A 778 -2.79 -13.02 -35.02
N LEU A 779 -2.31 -12.88 -36.25
CA LEU A 779 -0.96 -13.33 -36.63
C LEU A 779 0.17 -12.60 -35.87
N ALA A 780 0.03 -11.29 -35.61
CA ALA A 780 1.02 -10.52 -34.84
C ALA A 780 1.25 -11.08 -33.43
N ALA A 781 0.18 -11.48 -32.75
CA ALA A 781 0.26 -12.09 -31.42
C ALA A 781 0.92 -13.49 -31.48
N ALA A 782 0.64 -14.27 -32.53
CA ALA A 782 1.30 -15.56 -32.76
C ALA A 782 2.81 -15.40 -33.03
N ARG A 783 3.21 -14.37 -33.80
CA ARG A 783 4.63 -14.04 -34.02
C ARG A 783 5.33 -13.72 -32.70
N GLU A 784 4.78 -12.78 -31.92
CA GLU A 784 5.40 -12.41 -30.64
C GLU A 784 5.48 -13.60 -29.67
N LEU A 785 4.45 -14.46 -29.63
CA LEU A 785 4.50 -15.68 -28.83
C LEU A 785 5.66 -16.59 -29.26
N SER A 786 5.90 -16.74 -30.57
CA SER A 786 7.00 -17.58 -31.09
C SER A 786 8.39 -17.02 -30.79
N HIS A 787 8.53 -15.70 -30.71
CA HIS A 787 9.80 -15.06 -30.39
C HIS A 787 10.10 -15.14 -28.89
N ARG A 788 9.10 -14.85 -28.05
CA ARG A 788 9.26 -14.79 -26.60
C ARG A 788 9.20 -16.15 -25.91
N MET A 789 8.44 -17.10 -26.46
CA MET A 789 8.25 -18.45 -25.91
C MET A 789 8.79 -19.55 -26.85
N ASN A 790 9.81 -19.23 -27.64
CA ASN A 790 10.45 -20.17 -28.57
C ASN A 790 10.80 -21.51 -27.89
N LEU A 791 10.17 -22.60 -28.31
CA LEU A 791 10.30 -23.88 -27.61
C LEU A 791 11.71 -24.46 -27.64
N SER A 792 12.49 -24.23 -28.70
CA SER A 792 13.90 -24.62 -28.76
C SER A 792 14.68 -23.97 -27.62
N LYS A 793 14.58 -22.63 -27.47
CA LYS A 793 15.22 -21.89 -26.37
C LYS A 793 14.70 -22.31 -24.99
N VAL A 794 13.37 -22.44 -24.83
CA VAL A 794 12.77 -22.84 -23.54
C VAL A 794 13.18 -24.26 -23.15
N SER A 795 13.34 -25.17 -24.13
CA SER A 795 13.81 -26.54 -23.89
C SER A 795 15.28 -26.57 -23.46
N GLN A 796 16.15 -25.77 -24.10
CA GLN A 796 17.54 -25.61 -23.70
C GLN A 796 17.66 -25.09 -22.27
N GLU A 797 16.82 -24.12 -21.88
CA GLU A 797 16.80 -23.59 -20.51
C GLU A 797 16.27 -24.60 -19.49
N SER A 798 15.25 -25.39 -19.86
CA SER A 798 14.57 -26.32 -18.94
C SER A 798 15.35 -27.63 -18.75
N PHE A 799 16.00 -28.13 -19.81
CA PHE A 799 16.63 -29.45 -19.86
C PHE A 799 18.15 -29.39 -20.12
N GLY A 800 18.71 -28.23 -20.44
CA GLY A 800 20.12 -28.07 -20.82
C GLY A 800 20.46 -28.51 -22.25
N LEU A 801 19.44 -28.91 -23.03
CA LEU A 801 19.58 -29.41 -24.40
C LEU A 801 18.34 -29.05 -25.23
N ASP A 802 18.53 -28.90 -26.53
CA ASP A 802 17.44 -28.70 -27.47
C ASP A 802 16.80 -30.04 -27.84
N ILE A 803 15.56 -30.25 -27.40
CA ILE A 803 14.83 -31.49 -27.67
C ILE A 803 14.36 -31.61 -29.14
N PHE A 804 14.43 -30.53 -29.91
CA PHE A 804 13.96 -30.45 -31.31
C PHE A 804 15.09 -30.59 -32.33
N GLU A 805 16.36 -30.32 -31.96
CA GLU A 805 17.52 -30.62 -32.81
C GLU A 805 17.79 -32.14 -32.91
N PHE A 806 17.39 -32.90 -31.88
CA PHE A 806 17.59 -34.34 -31.80
C PHE A 806 16.29 -35.04 -31.35
N PRO A 807 15.22 -35.04 -32.17
CA PRO A 807 14.03 -35.83 -31.87
C PRO A 807 14.48 -37.30 -31.77
N THR A 808 14.48 -37.82 -30.55
CA THR A 808 15.24 -39.01 -30.15
C THR A 808 15.05 -40.20 -31.09
N LEU A 809 16.19 -40.65 -31.65
CA LEU A 809 16.65 -42.02 -31.93
C LEU A 809 15.68 -43.21 -31.69
N GLU A 810 14.49 -43.24 -32.29
CA GLU A 810 13.50 -44.33 -32.11
C GLU A 810 13.03 -44.98 -33.43
N HIS A 811 13.90 -45.02 -34.44
CA HIS A 811 13.66 -45.77 -35.70
C HIS A 811 14.68 -46.88 -35.97
N LEU A 812 15.23 -47.49 -34.91
CA LEU A 812 15.87 -48.80 -35.03
C LEU A 812 14.91 -49.89 -34.52
N THR A 813 14.11 -50.35 -35.49
CA THR A 813 13.46 -51.66 -35.61
C THR A 813 12.32 -52.02 -34.65
N PRO A 814 11.08 -52.17 -35.16
CA PRO A 814 10.26 -53.31 -34.80
C PRO A 814 10.88 -54.55 -35.47
N VAL A 815 11.18 -55.57 -34.68
CA VAL A 815 11.57 -56.89 -35.18
C VAL A 815 10.33 -57.53 -35.80
N ASP A 816 10.14 -57.34 -37.10
CA ASP A 816 9.36 -58.25 -37.92
C ASP A 816 10.30 -59.19 -38.66
N SER A 817 10.17 -60.46 -38.33
CA SER A 817 10.85 -61.59 -38.93
C SER A 817 10.33 -61.85 -40.35
N THR A 818 11.12 -61.53 -41.37
CA THR A 818 11.36 -62.38 -42.55
C THR A 818 12.42 -61.76 -43.47
N PRO A 819 13.31 -62.56 -44.09
CA PRO A 819 14.43 -62.04 -44.85
C PRO A 819 14.05 -61.81 -46.32
N SER A 820 14.44 -60.67 -46.88
CA SER A 820 14.60 -60.54 -48.33
C SER A 820 15.93 -59.85 -48.67
N SER A 821 16.55 -60.41 -49.71
CA SER A 821 17.93 -60.25 -50.18
C SER A 821 18.21 -58.90 -50.88
N PRO A 822 19.49 -58.60 -51.22
CA PRO A 822 20.05 -57.26 -51.14
C PRO A 822 20.04 -56.49 -52.46
N SER A 823 19.99 -55.15 -52.38
CA SER A 823 20.58 -54.31 -53.42
C SER A 823 21.12 -53.00 -52.83
N LYS A 824 22.32 -52.67 -53.30
CA LYS A 824 23.22 -51.63 -52.81
C LYS A 824 22.71 -50.23 -53.17
N SER A 825 22.82 -49.28 -52.25
CA SER A 825 23.28 -47.93 -52.61
C SER A 825 23.96 -47.25 -51.41
N LYS A 826 25.11 -46.63 -51.70
CA LYS A 826 26.03 -45.99 -50.75
C LYS A 826 25.43 -44.68 -50.24
N ARG A 827 25.38 -44.47 -48.93
CA ARG A 827 25.40 -43.11 -48.34
C ARG A 827 26.76 -42.88 -47.70
N ASN A 828 27.39 -41.79 -48.10
CA ASN A 828 28.66 -41.31 -47.57
C ASN A 828 28.51 -40.98 -46.09
N SER A 829 29.38 -41.57 -45.26
CA SER A 829 29.53 -41.22 -43.86
C SER A 829 30.30 -39.92 -43.73
N LEU A 830 29.70 -38.90 -43.12
CA LEU A 830 30.44 -37.83 -42.46
C LEU A 830 30.57 -38.18 -40.97
N HIS A 831 31.76 -37.95 -40.44
CA HIS A 831 32.27 -38.45 -39.17
C HIS A 831 31.42 -38.07 -37.95
N ARG A 832 30.84 -39.09 -37.33
CA ARG A 832 30.26 -39.06 -35.97
C ARG A 832 31.40 -39.11 -34.95
N ARG A 833 31.69 -38.01 -34.24
CA ARG A 833 32.48 -38.08 -33.01
C ARG A 833 31.61 -38.66 -31.91
N SER A 834 32.13 -39.72 -31.31
CA SER A 834 31.58 -40.44 -30.16
C SER A 834 31.47 -39.51 -28.95
N LEU A 835 30.25 -39.31 -28.44
CA LEU A 835 30.01 -38.91 -27.06
C LEU A 835 29.36 -40.10 -26.35
N SER A 836 30.21 -40.92 -25.77
CA SER A 836 29.86 -41.97 -24.82
C SER A 836 29.93 -41.39 -23.40
N SER A 837 28.86 -41.60 -22.61
CA SER A 837 28.82 -41.64 -21.13
C SER A 837 27.80 -40.69 -20.47
N SER A 838 26.53 -41.14 -20.33
CA SER A 838 25.72 -40.98 -19.10
C SER A 838 24.35 -41.68 -19.22
N ASN A 839 24.30 -42.99 -18.94
CA ASN A 839 23.08 -43.81 -18.99
C ASN A 839 22.15 -43.61 -17.78
N GLY A 840 21.69 -42.37 -17.52
CA GLY A 840 20.78 -42.10 -16.40
C GLY A 840 19.70 -41.04 -16.60
N ILE A 841 19.76 -40.22 -17.66
CA ILE A 841 18.91 -39.02 -17.81
C ILE A 841 17.89 -39.14 -18.97
N LEU A 842 18.16 -40.01 -19.96
CA LEU A 842 17.48 -39.99 -21.26
C LEU A 842 16.04 -40.55 -21.31
N ASN A 843 15.55 -41.23 -20.27
CA ASN A 843 14.19 -41.82 -20.31
C ASN A 843 13.06 -40.79 -20.03
N ASN A 844 13.37 -39.62 -19.47
CA ASN A 844 12.36 -38.58 -19.22
C ASN A 844 12.13 -37.66 -20.44
N ASP A 845 13.07 -37.64 -21.40
CA ASP A 845 13.12 -36.64 -22.48
C ASP A 845 12.16 -36.99 -23.65
N SER A 846 11.93 -38.29 -23.92
CA SER A 846 10.98 -38.73 -24.98
C SER A 846 9.54 -38.27 -24.71
N GLY A 847 9.12 -38.23 -23.44
CA GLY A 847 7.81 -37.70 -23.04
C GLY A 847 7.69 -36.17 -23.16
N ALA A 848 8.81 -35.44 -23.11
CA ALA A 848 8.82 -33.97 -23.19
C ALA A 848 8.52 -33.49 -24.61
N TYR A 849 9.13 -34.12 -25.63
CA TYR A 849 8.88 -33.84 -27.04
C TYR A 849 7.42 -34.11 -27.42
N GLN A 850 6.88 -35.27 -27.04
CA GLN A 850 5.49 -35.64 -27.34
C GLN A 850 4.46 -34.66 -26.76
N LYS A 851 4.74 -34.10 -25.57
CA LYS A 851 3.89 -33.07 -24.95
C LYS A 851 3.98 -31.73 -25.67
N ALA A 852 5.13 -31.40 -26.25
CA ALA A 852 5.39 -30.14 -26.92
C ALA A 852 4.96 -30.12 -28.40
N THR A 853 4.81 -31.28 -29.04
CA THR A 853 4.52 -31.41 -30.49
C THR A 853 3.39 -30.50 -30.97
N ARG A 854 2.31 -30.36 -30.19
CA ARG A 854 1.15 -29.52 -30.59
C ARG A 854 1.50 -28.03 -30.64
N MET A 855 2.14 -27.53 -29.58
CA MET A 855 2.59 -26.14 -29.54
C MET A 855 3.67 -25.89 -30.59
N TYR A 856 4.62 -26.83 -30.73
CA TYR A 856 5.70 -26.76 -31.72
C TYR A 856 5.16 -26.67 -33.15
N ASN A 857 4.17 -27.50 -33.51
CA ASN A 857 3.56 -27.45 -34.83
C ASN A 857 2.90 -26.08 -35.13
N LEU A 858 2.32 -25.42 -34.13
CA LEU A 858 1.72 -24.10 -34.30
C LEU A 858 2.78 -22.98 -34.30
N GLU A 859 3.84 -23.14 -33.51
CA GLU A 859 5.01 -22.25 -33.50
C GLU A 859 5.73 -22.25 -34.86
N THR A 860 5.94 -23.42 -35.47
CA THR A 860 6.58 -23.52 -36.80
C THR A 860 5.77 -22.82 -37.89
N LEU A 861 4.44 -22.83 -37.78
CA LEU A 861 3.58 -22.05 -38.67
C LEU A 861 3.76 -20.54 -38.48
N ALA A 862 3.83 -20.06 -37.23
CA ALA A 862 4.06 -18.65 -36.93
C ALA A 862 5.44 -18.18 -37.44
N LEU A 863 6.49 -18.95 -37.16
CA LEU A 863 7.85 -18.70 -37.64
C LEU A 863 7.93 -18.74 -39.18
N GLY A 864 7.21 -19.65 -39.83
CA GLY A 864 7.14 -19.72 -41.29
C GLY A 864 6.55 -18.46 -41.93
N PHE A 865 5.48 -17.90 -41.35
CA PHE A 865 4.93 -16.63 -41.81
C PHE A 865 5.85 -15.44 -41.53
N ASP A 866 6.52 -15.43 -40.37
CA ASP A 866 7.47 -14.37 -40.00
C ASP A 866 8.66 -14.34 -40.96
N ALA A 867 9.26 -15.51 -41.23
CA ALA A 867 10.33 -15.64 -42.21
C ALA A 867 9.91 -15.20 -43.62
N LEU A 868 8.66 -15.44 -44.04
CA LEU A 868 8.13 -14.97 -45.33
C LEU A 868 7.97 -13.45 -45.38
N GLU A 869 7.50 -12.82 -44.30
CA GLU A 869 7.37 -11.36 -44.20
C GLU A 869 8.75 -10.69 -44.17
N GLN A 870 9.70 -11.25 -43.41
CA GLN A 870 11.09 -10.81 -43.40
C GLN A 870 11.74 -10.95 -44.78
N PHE A 871 11.50 -12.07 -45.48
CA PHE A 871 11.92 -12.24 -46.87
C PHE A 871 11.35 -11.16 -47.79
N ALA A 872 10.06 -10.83 -47.65
CA ALA A 872 9.41 -9.77 -48.44
C ALA A 872 10.04 -8.39 -48.20
N LEU A 873 10.36 -8.08 -46.95
CA LEU A 873 11.03 -6.85 -46.55
C LEU A 873 12.45 -6.78 -47.13
N ALA A 874 13.24 -7.84 -46.98
CA ALA A 874 14.59 -7.94 -47.53
C ALA A 874 14.59 -7.81 -49.06
N TYR A 875 13.67 -8.51 -49.74
CA TYR A 875 13.49 -8.44 -51.19
C TYR A 875 13.20 -7.01 -51.67
N ASP A 876 12.32 -6.28 -50.97
CA ASP A 876 12.02 -4.90 -51.30
C ASP A 876 13.20 -3.96 -51.06
N GLN A 877 13.93 -4.14 -49.96
CA GLN A 877 15.13 -3.37 -49.67
C GLN A 877 16.17 -3.56 -50.79
N ILE A 878 16.40 -4.79 -51.26
CA ILE A 878 17.28 -5.08 -52.39
C ILE A 878 16.84 -4.32 -53.64
N SER A 879 15.53 -4.28 -53.91
CA SER A 879 15.00 -3.56 -55.08
C SER A 879 15.27 -2.04 -54.99
N LYS A 880 15.29 -1.48 -53.77
CA LYS A 880 15.59 -0.06 -53.50
C LYS A 880 17.10 0.22 -53.51
N THR A 881 17.93 -0.66 -52.96
CA THR A 881 19.40 -0.49 -52.91
C THR A 881 20.06 -0.71 -54.27
N LYS A 882 19.55 -1.64 -55.10
CA LYS A 882 19.97 -1.79 -56.51
C LYS A 882 19.81 -0.48 -57.31
N ARG A 883 18.84 0.37 -56.97
CA ARG A 883 18.66 1.71 -57.58
C ARG A 883 19.69 2.73 -57.10
N ARG A 884 20.27 2.56 -55.91
CA ARG A 884 21.24 3.47 -55.28
C ARG A 884 22.72 3.14 -55.60
N ARG A 885 23.00 2.01 -56.28
CA ARG A 885 24.34 1.57 -56.72
C ARG A 885 25.38 1.36 -55.59
N ASP A 886 24.95 0.95 -54.41
CA ASP A 886 25.86 0.54 -53.32
C ASP A 886 26.15 -0.96 -53.41
N SER A 887 27.32 -1.33 -53.98
CA SER A 887 27.64 -2.73 -54.29
C SER A 887 27.91 -3.60 -53.06
N GLY A 888 28.35 -3.01 -51.94
CA GLY A 888 28.61 -3.74 -50.69
C GLY A 888 27.29 -4.13 -50.02
N ALA A 889 26.45 -3.13 -49.75
CA ALA A 889 25.14 -3.33 -49.13
C ALA A 889 24.24 -4.28 -49.93
N VAL A 890 24.31 -4.26 -51.27
CA VAL A 890 23.54 -5.19 -52.12
C VAL A 890 24.00 -6.64 -51.93
N LYS A 891 25.31 -6.89 -51.74
CA LYS A 891 25.82 -8.25 -51.52
C LYS A 891 25.36 -8.80 -50.17
N ASP A 892 25.44 -7.98 -49.13
CA ASP A 892 25.00 -8.37 -47.78
C ASP A 892 23.49 -8.65 -47.77
N SER A 893 22.68 -7.77 -48.36
CA SER A 893 21.23 -8.02 -48.48
C SER A 893 20.88 -9.26 -49.30
N LEU A 894 21.66 -9.62 -50.33
CA LEU A 894 21.44 -10.86 -51.08
C LEU A 894 21.80 -12.10 -50.26
N GLN A 895 22.79 -12.00 -49.37
CA GLN A 895 23.15 -13.08 -48.44
C GLN A 895 22.05 -13.25 -47.39
N ASP A 896 21.52 -12.14 -46.85
CA ASP A 896 20.39 -12.15 -45.92
C ASP A 896 19.14 -12.76 -46.56
N LEU A 897 18.83 -12.39 -47.81
CA LEU A 897 17.70 -12.96 -48.56
C LEU A 897 17.84 -14.48 -48.75
N ALA A 898 19.07 -14.97 -48.98
CA ALA A 898 19.33 -16.40 -49.12
C ALA A 898 19.16 -17.15 -47.78
N ALA A 899 19.62 -16.56 -46.68
CA ALA A 899 19.44 -17.14 -45.34
C ALA A 899 17.95 -17.19 -44.94
N LEU A 900 17.20 -16.10 -45.18
CA LEU A 900 15.76 -16.06 -44.94
C LEU A 900 15.00 -17.09 -45.79
N LEU A 901 15.42 -17.32 -47.04
CA LEU A 901 14.81 -18.36 -47.88
C LEU A 901 15.03 -19.77 -47.32
N GLU A 902 16.23 -20.06 -46.80
CA GLU A 902 16.56 -21.33 -46.15
C GLU A 902 15.76 -21.52 -44.84
N GLU A 903 15.54 -20.44 -44.09
CA GLU A 903 14.69 -20.44 -42.91
C GLU A 903 13.21 -20.71 -43.26
N VAL A 904 12.69 -20.10 -44.32
CA VAL A 904 11.34 -20.40 -44.82
C VAL A 904 11.26 -21.86 -45.26
N GLU A 905 12.24 -22.38 -46.01
CA GLU A 905 12.28 -23.78 -46.48
C GLU A 905 12.26 -24.75 -45.29
N THR A 906 13.03 -24.47 -44.25
CA THR A 906 13.09 -25.28 -43.02
C THR A 906 11.72 -25.34 -42.33
N ASN A 907 11.09 -24.18 -42.11
CA ASN A 907 9.78 -24.11 -41.46
C ASN A 907 8.67 -24.75 -42.30
N VAL A 908 8.68 -24.52 -43.62
CA VAL A 908 7.71 -25.14 -44.55
C VAL A 908 7.88 -26.65 -44.58
N GLY A 909 9.12 -27.15 -44.60
CA GLY A 909 9.41 -28.58 -44.55
C GLY A 909 8.76 -29.29 -43.35
N LEU A 910 8.81 -28.66 -42.17
CA LEU A 910 8.21 -29.18 -40.94
C LEU A 910 6.66 -29.24 -40.99
N VAL A 911 6.02 -28.37 -41.77
CA VAL A 911 4.56 -28.33 -41.94
C VAL A 911 4.06 -29.31 -43.02
N VAL A 912 4.93 -29.70 -43.95
CA VAL A 912 4.63 -30.62 -45.06
C VAL A 912 4.55 -32.09 -44.60
N GLU A 913 5.21 -32.44 -43.50
CA GLU A 913 5.17 -33.78 -42.89
C GLU A 913 3.91 -33.99 -41.99
N GLU A 914 3.92 -34.92 -41.02
CA GLU A 914 2.77 -35.16 -40.12
C GLU A 914 2.46 -33.97 -39.20
N TRP A 915 1.65 -33.02 -39.69
CA TRP A 915 1.38 -31.76 -39.02
C TRP A 915 -0.07 -31.64 -38.49
N LEU A 916 -0.22 -31.34 -37.18
CA LEU A 916 -1.50 -31.24 -36.46
C LEU A 916 -2.47 -32.43 -36.64
N VAL A 917 -1.97 -33.67 -36.59
CA VAL A 917 -2.78 -34.87 -36.88
C VAL A 917 -3.61 -35.37 -35.68
N LYS A 918 -3.18 -35.10 -34.44
CA LYS A 918 -3.81 -35.61 -33.21
C LYS A 918 -4.48 -34.49 -32.41
N ALA A 919 -5.81 -34.44 -32.46
CA ALA A 919 -6.63 -33.61 -31.57
C ALA A 919 -7.04 -34.38 -30.30
N THR A 920 -7.27 -33.66 -29.19
CA THR A 920 -7.77 -34.22 -27.93
C THR A 920 -9.29 -34.29 -27.88
N ASP A 921 -9.97 -33.37 -28.54
CA ASP A 921 -11.42 -33.27 -28.58
C ASP A 921 -11.93 -32.77 -29.94
N ALA A 922 -13.26 -32.80 -30.13
CA ALA A 922 -13.89 -32.43 -31.39
C ALA A 922 -13.82 -30.93 -31.69
N GLU A 923 -13.73 -30.08 -30.66
CA GLU A 923 -13.60 -28.62 -30.82
C GLU A 923 -12.20 -28.30 -31.35
N GLU A 924 -11.17 -28.88 -30.74
CA GLU A 924 -9.78 -28.76 -31.18
C GLU A 924 -9.59 -29.28 -32.61
N GLU A 925 -10.22 -30.39 -32.98
CA GLU A 925 -10.14 -30.88 -34.37
C GLU A 925 -10.80 -29.92 -35.36
N SER A 926 -11.91 -29.27 -34.98
CA SER A 926 -12.54 -28.24 -35.80
C SER A 926 -11.63 -27.01 -35.96
N ASP A 927 -11.00 -26.56 -34.87
CA ASP A 927 -10.02 -25.46 -34.88
C ASP A 927 -8.81 -25.81 -35.77
N TYR A 928 -8.23 -27.01 -35.63
CA TYR A 928 -7.12 -27.46 -36.46
C TYR A 928 -7.51 -27.60 -37.94
N GLU A 929 -8.71 -28.10 -38.23
CA GLU A 929 -9.20 -28.18 -39.60
C GLU A 929 -9.40 -26.78 -40.21
N HIS A 930 -9.87 -25.81 -39.43
CA HIS A 930 -9.94 -24.41 -39.86
C HIS A 930 -8.54 -23.84 -40.12
N ILE A 931 -7.59 -24.01 -39.19
CA ILE A 931 -6.21 -23.54 -39.34
C ILE A 931 -5.55 -24.15 -40.59
N ARG A 932 -5.74 -25.46 -40.82
CA ARG A 932 -5.25 -26.16 -42.03
C ARG A 932 -5.84 -25.58 -43.31
N GLN A 933 -7.13 -25.32 -43.35
CA GLN A 933 -7.78 -24.81 -44.56
C GLN A 933 -7.42 -23.35 -44.87
N THR A 934 -7.24 -22.54 -43.83
CA THR A 934 -6.92 -21.11 -43.98
C THR A 934 -5.44 -20.92 -44.30
N TYR A 935 -4.54 -21.39 -43.43
CA TYR A 935 -3.13 -20.95 -43.44
C TYR A 935 -2.17 -21.82 -44.25
N LEU A 936 -2.40 -23.14 -44.37
CA LEU A 936 -1.48 -24.00 -45.13
C LEU A 936 -1.42 -23.63 -46.62
N PRO A 937 -2.55 -23.41 -47.31
CA PRO A 937 -2.51 -22.95 -48.69
C PRO A 937 -1.77 -21.61 -48.85
N ASP A 938 -1.92 -20.69 -47.89
CA ASP A 938 -1.23 -19.40 -47.89
C ASP A 938 0.28 -19.56 -47.78
N LEU A 939 0.74 -20.29 -46.76
CA LEU A 939 2.16 -20.51 -46.50
C LEU A 939 2.86 -21.15 -47.71
N ILE A 940 2.24 -22.18 -48.29
CA ILE A 940 2.80 -22.92 -49.43
C ILE A 940 2.83 -22.07 -50.70
N LEU A 941 1.78 -21.29 -50.98
CA LEU A 941 1.76 -20.41 -52.15
C LEU A 941 2.74 -19.24 -52.01
N ASP A 942 2.88 -18.66 -50.82
CA ASP A 942 3.85 -17.60 -50.57
C ASP A 942 5.29 -18.13 -50.59
N TYR A 943 5.54 -19.36 -50.12
CA TYR A 943 6.83 -20.03 -50.29
C TYR A 943 7.18 -20.28 -51.76
N HIS A 944 6.24 -20.79 -52.55
CA HIS A 944 6.43 -20.94 -54.00
C HIS A 944 6.81 -19.60 -54.65
N ASN A 945 6.11 -18.52 -54.29
CA ASN A 945 6.40 -17.21 -54.84
C ASN A 945 7.76 -16.69 -54.34
N ALA A 946 8.13 -16.93 -53.08
CA ALA A 946 9.45 -16.60 -52.55
C ALA A 946 10.56 -17.30 -53.35
N LEU A 947 10.44 -18.61 -53.64
CA LEU A 947 11.37 -19.35 -54.50
C LEU A 947 11.46 -18.73 -55.91
N TYR A 948 10.32 -18.39 -56.51
CA TYR A 948 10.27 -17.77 -57.83
C TYR A 948 11.02 -16.43 -57.85
N TYR A 949 10.76 -15.54 -56.90
CA TYR A 949 11.41 -14.22 -56.85
C TYR A 949 12.88 -14.29 -56.40
N ALA A 950 13.22 -15.22 -55.52
CA ALA A 950 14.60 -15.49 -55.12
C ALA A 950 15.44 -15.99 -56.29
N SER A 951 14.88 -16.85 -57.17
CA SER A 951 15.59 -17.35 -58.36
C SER A 951 16.11 -16.24 -59.26
N HIS A 952 15.29 -15.20 -59.46
CA HIS A 952 15.63 -14.04 -60.28
C HIS A 952 16.57 -13.06 -59.55
N SER A 953 16.45 -12.94 -58.23
CA SER A 953 17.23 -11.96 -57.45
C SER A 953 18.62 -12.43 -57.09
N LEU A 954 18.75 -13.72 -56.75
CA LEU A 954 20.00 -14.41 -56.43
C LEU A 954 20.70 -14.96 -57.67
N GLU A 955 20.08 -14.85 -58.86
CA GLU A 955 20.55 -15.43 -60.12
C GLU A 955 20.84 -16.94 -59.99
N LYS A 956 19.96 -17.64 -59.27
CA LYS A 956 20.04 -19.09 -58.98
C LYS A 956 18.91 -19.82 -59.71
N PRO A 957 19.09 -20.24 -60.98
CA PRO A 957 18.03 -20.85 -61.78
C PRO A 957 17.52 -22.20 -61.23
N PHE A 958 18.29 -22.90 -60.39
CA PHE A 958 17.83 -24.14 -59.73
C PHE A 958 16.68 -23.90 -58.72
N LEU A 959 16.49 -22.67 -58.22
CA LEU A 959 15.34 -22.37 -57.35
C LEU A 959 14.01 -22.46 -58.13
N LEU A 960 14.03 -22.29 -59.46
CA LEU A 960 12.86 -22.53 -60.30
C LEU A 960 12.51 -24.03 -60.41
N THR A 961 13.50 -24.94 -60.39
CA THR A 961 13.22 -26.38 -60.33
C THR A 961 12.63 -26.78 -58.98
N GLN A 962 13.05 -26.12 -57.90
CA GLN A 962 12.46 -26.30 -56.57
C GLN A 962 11.01 -25.83 -56.47
N CYS A 963 10.59 -24.81 -57.24
CA CYS A 963 9.17 -24.42 -57.32
C CYS A 963 8.28 -25.60 -57.74
N MET A 964 8.79 -26.51 -58.58
CA MET A 964 8.05 -27.72 -59.00
C MET A 964 7.96 -28.76 -57.88
N THR A 965 8.88 -28.77 -56.92
CA THR A 965 8.84 -29.69 -55.77
C THR A 965 7.60 -29.46 -54.90
N VAL A 966 7.07 -28.23 -54.86
CA VAL A 966 5.79 -27.92 -54.20
C VAL A 966 4.64 -28.77 -54.75
N SER A 967 4.63 -29.06 -56.06
CA SER A 967 3.61 -29.94 -56.66
C SER A 967 3.70 -31.38 -56.14
N ILE A 968 4.92 -31.87 -55.90
CA ILE A 968 5.17 -33.20 -55.35
C ILE A 968 4.68 -33.26 -53.91
N TRP A 969 4.98 -32.23 -53.10
CA TRP A 969 4.51 -32.15 -51.71
C TRP A 969 2.98 -32.14 -51.63
N VAL A 970 2.32 -31.24 -52.37
CA VAL A 970 0.85 -31.14 -52.31
C VAL A 970 0.16 -32.41 -52.84
N ALA A 971 0.76 -33.13 -53.81
CA ALA A 971 0.21 -34.38 -54.34
C ALA A 971 0.49 -35.62 -53.46
N SER A 972 1.65 -35.68 -52.82
CA SER A 972 2.09 -36.83 -52.03
C SER A 972 1.58 -36.80 -50.58
N THR A 973 1.18 -35.62 -50.10
CA THR A 973 0.80 -35.37 -48.72
C THR A 973 -0.72 -35.16 -48.58
N PRO A 974 -1.48 -36.09 -47.96
CA PRO A 974 -2.94 -36.05 -47.94
C PRO A 974 -3.56 -34.80 -47.29
N HIS A 975 -3.00 -34.28 -46.19
CA HIS A 975 -3.55 -33.10 -45.52
C HIS A 975 -3.35 -31.81 -46.34
N LEU A 976 -2.25 -31.70 -47.08
CA LEU A 976 -2.04 -30.59 -48.03
C LEU A 976 -3.03 -30.66 -49.18
N THR A 977 -3.20 -31.82 -49.82
CA THR A 977 -4.18 -32.00 -50.89
C THR A 977 -5.59 -31.63 -50.42
N ARG A 978 -5.97 -32.10 -49.22
CA ARG A 978 -7.28 -31.80 -48.60
C ARG A 978 -7.44 -30.31 -48.34
N SER A 979 -6.41 -29.65 -47.81
CA SER A 979 -6.44 -28.21 -47.48
C SER A 979 -6.61 -27.35 -48.74
N PHE A 980 -5.87 -27.61 -49.81
CA PHE A 980 -6.00 -26.91 -51.10
C PHE A 980 -7.34 -27.17 -51.80
N THR A 981 -7.89 -28.38 -51.64
CA THR A 981 -9.18 -28.74 -52.24
C THR A 981 -10.34 -28.07 -51.49
N LYS A 982 -10.34 -28.12 -50.15
CA LYS A 982 -11.39 -27.53 -49.32
C LYS A 982 -11.38 -26.00 -49.35
N SER A 983 -10.21 -25.38 -49.38
CA SER A 983 -10.06 -23.93 -49.58
C SER A 983 -10.39 -23.47 -51.01
N LYS A 984 -10.58 -24.39 -51.96
CA LYS A 984 -10.80 -24.12 -53.39
C LYS A 984 -9.64 -23.37 -54.07
N ARG A 985 -8.41 -23.55 -53.59
CA ARG A 985 -7.20 -22.86 -54.09
C ARG A 985 -6.31 -23.72 -54.99
N MET A 986 -6.75 -24.93 -55.33
CA MET A 986 -6.00 -25.82 -56.23
C MET A 986 -5.74 -25.18 -57.62
N ALA A 987 -6.70 -24.42 -58.15
CA ALA A 987 -6.53 -23.72 -59.43
C ALA A 987 -5.44 -22.63 -59.36
N GLU A 988 -5.37 -21.92 -58.23
CA GLU A 988 -4.35 -20.90 -57.99
C GLU A 988 -2.94 -21.51 -57.91
N LEU A 989 -2.80 -22.67 -57.24
CA LEU A 989 -1.55 -23.41 -57.21
C LEU A 989 -1.12 -23.86 -58.61
N MET A 990 -2.03 -24.41 -59.41
CA MET A 990 -1.72 -24.83 -60.78
C MET A 990 -1.31 -23.66 -61.68
N ASP A 991 -1.95 -22.51 -61.52
CA ASP A 991 -1.53 -21.29 -62.22
C ASP A 991 -0.14 -20.83 -61.80
N ALA A 992 0.16 -20.88 -60.50
CA ALA A 992 1.47 -20.49 -59.99
C ALA A 992 2.58 -21.39 -60.54
N LEU A 993 2.36 -22.71 -60.52
CA LEU A 993 3.27 -23.69 -61.11
C LEU A 993 3.44 -23.47 -62.62
N ALA A 994 2.35 -23.21 -63.37
CA ALA A 994 2.44 -22.95 -64.80
C ALA A 994 3.30 -21.71 -65.12
N LEU A 995 3.23 -20.66 -64.28
CA LEU A 995 4.06 -19.47 -64.43
C LEU A 995 5.53 -19.73 -64.12
N SER A 996 5.83 -20.53 -63.10
CA SER A 996 7.19 -20.99 -62.79
C SER A 996 7.75 -21.87 -63.91
N SER A 997 6.97 -22.81 -64.45
CA SER A 997 7.36 -23.62 -65.61
C SER A 997 7.62 -22.77 -66.86
N LYS A 998 6.78 -21.75 -67.11
CA LYS A 998 7.03 -20.79 -68.19
C LYS A 998 8.35 -20.03 -67.98
N ALA A 999 8.65 -19.60 -66.75
CA ALA A 999 9.92 -18.94 -66.46
C ALA A 999 11.11 -19.87 -66.69
N MET A 1000 11.01 -21.15 -66.32
CA MET A 1000 12.06 -22.17 -66.59
C MET A 1000 12.36 -22.34 -68.08
N VAL A 1001 11.33 -22.31 -68.94
CA VAL A 1001 11.50 -22.38 -70.40
C VAL A 1001 12.20 -21.11 -70.93
N LEU A 1002 11.92 -19.95 -70.34
CA LEU A 1002 12.48 -18.67 -70.76
C LEU A 1002 13.93 -18.44 -70.28
N THR A 1003 14.39 -19.10 -69.23
CA THR A 1003 15.75 -18.90 -68.68
C THR A 1003 16.87 -19.50 -69.54
N ASP A 1004 16.55 -20.31 -70.56
CA ASP A 1004 17.46 -21.05 -71.45
C ASP A 1004 18.86 -21.35 -70.85
N PRO A 1005 18.96 -22.35 -69.96
CA PRO A 1005 20.21 -22.66 -69.29
C PRO A 1005 21.19 -23.26 -70.29
N LYS A 1006 22.27 -22.51 -70.56
CA LYS A 1006 23.36 -22.91 -71.47
C LYS A 1006 24.15 -24.16 -71.00
N ASP A 1007 23.86 -24.68 -69.82
CA ASP A 1007 24.53 -25.84 -69.22
C ASP A 1007 23.48 -26.84 -68.69
N ASP A 1008 23.50 -28.09 -69.17
CA ASP A 1008 22.69 -29.21 -68.66
C ASP A 1008 23.24 -29.73 -67.31
N ARG A 1009 23.29 -28.83 -66.33
CA ARG A 1009 23.76 -29.14 -64.98
C ARG A 1009 22.68 -29.94 -64.26
N VAL A 1010 22.97 -31.21 -63.97
CA VAL A 1010 22.19 -32.01 -63.04
C VAL A 1010 22.59 -31.58 -61.63
N TYR A 1011 21.67 -31.02 -60.87
CA TYR A 1011 21.90 -30.59 -59.50
C TYR A 1011 21.92 -31.79 -58.55
N ASP A 1012 22.47 -31.62 -57.34
CA ASP A 1012 22.75 -32.71 -56.38
C ASP A 1012 21.55 -33.60 -56.01
N ASN A 1013 20.32 -33.10 -56.23
CA ASN A 1013 19.06 -33.79 -55.95
C ASN A 1013 18.46 -34.48 -57.19
N GLY A 1014 19.21 -34.58 -58.29
CA GLY A 1014 18.76 -35.14 -59.57
C GLY A 1014 17.88 -34.20 -60.41
N GLN A 1015 17.71 -32.95 -59.99
CA GLN A 1015 16.94 -31.93 -60.71
C GLN A 1015 17.71 -31.44 -61.94
N THR A 1016 17.02 -31.24 -63.07
CA THR A 1016 17.61 -30.68 -64.29
C THR A 1016 16.61 -29.78 -65.01
N LEU A 1017 17.12 -28.69 -65.59
CA LEU A 1017 16.34 -27.82 -66.46
C LEU A 1017 16.28 -28.32 -67.91
N GLY A 1018 17.09 -29.33 -68.28
CA GLY A 1018 17.23 -29.79 -69.66
C GLY A 1018 15.95 -30.37 -70.28
N ILE A 1019 15.00 -30.84 -69.45
CA ILE A 1019 13.69 -31.35 -69.90
C ILE A 1019 12.80 -30.22 -70.47
N TRP A 1020 13.07 -28.97 -70.12
CA TRP A 1020 12.28 -27.80 -70.50
C TRP A 1020 12.82 -27.08 -71.75
N ARG A 1021 13.84 -27.63 -72.41
CA ARG A 1021 14.35 -27.11 -73.68
C ARG A 1021 13.33 -27.38 -74.79
N VAL A 1022 12.73 -26.32 -75.32
CA VAL A 1022 11.82 -26.40 -76.46
C VAL A 1022 12.62 -26.16 -77.74
N SER A 1023 12.98 -27.22 -78.45
CA SER A 1023 13.52 -27.12 -79.82
C SER A 1023 12.36 -26.86 -80.78
N GLY A 1024 12.11 -25.60 -81.14
CA GLY A 1024 11.16 -25.27 -82.21
C GLY A 1024 11.71 -25.66 -83.58
N PRO A 1025 10.87 -26.13 -84.54
CA PRO A 1025 11.30 -26.25 -85.93
C PRO A 1025 11.59 -24.86 -86.50
N GLU A 1026 12.80 -24.66 -87.04
CA GLU A 1026 13.20 -23.49 -87.81
C GLU A 1026 12.29 -23.35 -89.04
N ASN A 1027 11.24 -22.52 -88.94
CA ASN A 1027 10.62 -21.77 -90.05
C ASN A 1027 9.43 -20.98 -89.50
N ASP A 1028 9.69 -19.73 -89.09
CA ASP A 1028 8.90 -18.54 -89.45
C ASP A 1028 9.46 -17.34 -88.67
N GLU A 1029 10.70 -16.96 -89.00
CA GLU A 1029 11.17 -15.59 -88.79
C GLU A 1029 10.49 -14.69 -89.82
N ALA A 1030 9.32 -14.15 -89.49
CA ALA A 1030 8.90 -12.88 -90.07
C ALA A 1030 7.88 -12.17 -89.18
N VAL A 1031 8.26 -10.95 -88.78
CA VAL A 1031 7.42 -9.88 -88.26
C VAL A 1031 7.04 -10.01 -86.78
N PHE A 1032 7.81 -9.35 -85.92
CA PHE A 1032 7.36 -8.16 -85.16
C PHE A 1032 8.49 -7.67 -84.24
N GLU A 1033 9.20 -6.62 -84.67
CA GLU A 1033 9.79 -5.66 -83.72
C GLU A 1033 8.67 -4.96 -82.93
N PRO A 1034 8.93 -4.53 -81.69
CA PRO A 1034 8.97 -3.07 -81.50
C PRO A 1034 10.09 -2.57 -80.56
N ARG A 1035 10.80 -1.56 -81.11
CA ARG A 1035 11.18 -0.23 -80.56
C ARG A 1035 11.36 -0.04 -79.05
N LYS A 1036 12.54 0.56 -78.77
CA LYS A 1036 13.07 1.17 -77.54
C LYS A 1036 12.06 1.87 -76.63
#